data_AF-A0A8K0F158-F1
#
_entry.id   AF-A0A8K0F158-F1
#
_cell.length_a   1.000
_cell.length_b   1.000
_cell.length_c   1.000
_cell.angle_alpha   90.00
_cell.angle_beta   90.00
_cell.angle_gamma   90.00
#
_symmetry.space_group_name_H-M   'P 1'
#
loop_
_entity.id
_entity.type
_entity.pdbx_description
1 polymer ?
#
loop_
_entity_poly.entity_id
_entity_poly.type
_entity_poly.pdbx_seq_one_letter_code
_entity_poly.pdbx_strand_id
1 'polypeptide(L)'
;MCGWFRLVLLLPHDVLTLSRVVLWLLYMRLIPMLFAAVAMAPLVVLVNGQTPSEQELLEAFRDARAEMALEAASRGGPAPEESPYSGALNALAREHRSTPMAIELSKSATVLEKVAKHLMDSSRPISYTVVMLSTIDSPAVTSVCEHTSMKPVTCPTPADPEFRSANGCCNNRDHPLWGSTEQPFRRLLEPDYDDNLMAPRTTGRGGAALPSARLVSTTVHQDLRKSSPVNTHMVAQFGQFLDHDITFTPNFAEEGLICTCDSVDEHCFNIPVPSDDPDFNRRPCLEFARSRSCPNEGCRMGRRQQLNQITAFVDASNVYGSSDEEIEELRDRSGPVGHLSSLRLPDQSVVCSQGWSKHGSRCFRVFTNKMNYAGAKAACRSKGGSLALPKDKPTNDLLVRLRNGISPSAPVWIGLNDIQQEGRFVWEDGQVLGSFSGWAFDEPNNQPRWNADCVRIDKSTSWQDPSWRMKYANKWRDFPCNGRFGFICEKASSGPIGITAAPARGLLKSRPNPADANKKEFLPSNMTEEFGCPEFRGSETCSQAGDVRVNEQPGLTSMHTVFLREHNRIARRLSQLNPRWDDDRVFFETRKIVGALMQKITYGEDLPHVLGPDAMTKFHLTLVQSGFFSGYDPSVDPTISNVFATAAYRFGHSLVQGLFRRHDPDFNPGSLCPIELAFGFFNPSHIFNNDQGGPDSIMRGLTAQPHQDFDRSMVSGLTNRLFADPPGSDRGLDLAALNIQRGRDHGLPGYNAWRVKCGLPKASSFDDLAFEIPDCSARKRLENVYSHVDDIDVFVGGLTEEAVPGGVVGPTFACLIGLQFQDLRKGDRFWFENRGQFTEAQLGEIRKTSLARILCDNTDGTTRMQPDVFLQPTPDEDDEDDDGRVACSSLPQMDLSKWRQ
;
A
#
# COMPACT_ATOMS: atom_id res chain seq x y z
N MET A 1 26.40 -25.66 48.07
CA MET A 1 26.60 -26.59 49.21
C MET A 1 27.61 -27.65 48.76
N CYS A 2 28.91 -27.36 48.83
CA CYS A 2 29.87 -27.80 49.87
C CYS A 2 29.99 -29.32 50.07
N GLY A 3 31.07 -29.88 49.50
CA GLY A 3 32.03 -30.80 50.15
C GLY A 3 31.49 -31.96 50.97
N TRP A 4 31.50 -33.15 50.40
CA TRP A 4 31.42 -34.40 51.14
C TRP A 4 32.54 -35.32 50.66
N PHE A 5 33.52 -35.60 51.53
CA PHE A 5 34.07 -36.93 51.78
C PHE A 5 35.28 -36.82 52.72
N ARG A 6 35.05 -36.92 54.04
CA ARG A 6 36.00 -37.46 55.01
C ARG A 6 35.24 -38.16 56.13
N LEU A 7 35.79 -39.29 56.55
CA LEU A 7 35.40 -40.19 57.65
C LEU A 7 34.25 -41.17 57.40
N VAL A 8 34.60 -42.37 56.89
CA VAL A 8 34.22 -43.64 57.54
C VAL A 8 35.42 -44.59 57.45
N LEU A 9 36.26 -44.56 58.48
CA LEU A 9 37.16 -45.65 58.84
C LEU A 9 36.78 -45.99 60.28
N LEU A 10 36.30 -47.23 60.51
CA LEU A 10 36.59 -48.07 61.69
C LEU A 10 35.61 -49.28 61.76
N LEU A 11 36.22 -50.49 61.79
CA LEU A 11 35.72 -51.80 62.29
C LEU A 11 34.90 -52.71 61.33
N PRO A 12 34.89 -54.06 61.54
CA PRO A 12 35.91 -54.98 61.05
C PRO A 12 35.34 -56.13 60.18
N HIS A 13 36.24 -56.89 59.56
CA HIS A 13 36.02 -58.11 58.79
C HIS A 13 35.21 -59.15 59.58
N ASP A 14 33.99 -59.49 59.11
CA ASP A 14 33.48 -60.87 58.97
C ASP A 14 31.93 -60.92 58.88
N VAL A 15 31.33 -60.25 57.89
CA VAL A 15 30.00 -60.63 57.33
C VAL A 15 29.94 -60.17 55.86
N LEU A 16 30.67 -60.83 54.95
CA LEU A 16 30.73 -60.38 53.53
C LEU A 16 30.79 -61.52 52.50
N THR A 17 30.03 -62.60 52.69
CA THR A 17 29.94 -63.67 51.67
C THR A 17 28.56 -64.05 51.18
N LEU A 18 27.44 -63.58 51.79
CA LEU A 18 26.10 -63.79 51.22
C LEU A 18 25.50 -62.57 50.51
N SER A 19 25.94 -61.34 50.82
CA SER A 19 25.36 -60.13 50.23
C SER A 19 25.95 -59.77 48.86
N ARG A 20 27.13 -60.28 48.51
CA ARG A 20 27.79 -59.97 47.22
C ARG A 20 27.21 -60.74 46.04
N VAL A 21 26.73 -61.97 46.25
CA VAL A 21 26.14 -62.77 45.15
C VAL A 21 24.73 -62.31 44.82
N VAL A 22 23.94 -61.90 45.83
CA VAL A 22 22.57 -61.37 45.62
C VAL A 22 22.62 -59.96 45.02
N LEU A 23 23.53 -59.09 45.45
CA LEU A 23 23.73 -57.79 44.78
C LEU A 23 24.30 -57.96 43.37
N TRP A 24 25.20 -58.91 43.11
CA TRP A 24 25.74 -59.15 41.78
C TRP A 24 24.70 -59.73 40.81
N LEU A 25 23.80 -60.61 41.28
CA LEU A 25 22.68 -61.13 40.47
C LEU A 25 21.59 -60.09 40.22
N LEU A 26 21.34 -59.16 41.16
CA LEU A 26 20.48 -57.99 40.93
C LEU A 26 21.14 -56.99 39.96
N TYR A 27 22.45 -56.75 40.08
CA TYR A 27 23.23 -55.87 39.21
C TYR A 27 23.30 -56.39 37.76
N MET A 28 23.41 -57.71 37.57
CA MET A 28 23.48 -58.35 36.25
C MET A 28 22.12 -58.60 35.58
N ARG A 29 20.99 -58.48 36.30
CA ARG A 29 19.64 -58.66 35.72
C ARG A 29 18.81 -57.37 35.64
N LEU A 30 19.04 -56.37 36.48
CA LEU A 30 18.32 -55.09 36.42
C LEU A 30 18.97 -54.08 35.46
N ILE A 31 20.29 -54.11 35.26
CA ILE A 31 20.97 -53.19 34.33
C ILE A 31 20.61 -53.49 32.87
N PRO A 32 20.51 -54.75 32.40
CA PRO A 32 20.02 -55.02 31.04
C PRO A 32 18.55 -54.64 30.85
N MET A 33 17.71 -54.68 31.90
CA MET A 33 16.30 -54.24 31.82
C MET A 33 16.13 -52.72 31.91
N LEU A 34 16.99 -52.02 32.65
CA LEU A 34 17.04 -50.54 32.67
C LEU A 34 17.69 -49.97 31.41
N PHE A 35 18.66 -50.66 30.80
CA PHE A 35 19.17 -50.29 29.47
C PHE A 35 18.19 -50.67 28.35
N ALA A 36 17.42 -51.75 28.46
CA ALA A 36 16.35 -52.05 27.51
C ALA A 36 15.14 -51.09 27.61
N ALA A 37 14.92 -50.47 28.78
CA ALA A 37 13.87 -49.45 28.95
C ALA A 37 14.33 -48.02 28.57
N VAL A 38 15.63 -47.77 28.42
CA VAL A 38 16.19 -46.49 27.93
C VAL A 38 16.63 -46.57 26.45
N ALA A 39 16.67 -47.76 25.85
CA ALA A 39 17.07 -47.99 24.45
C ALA A 39 15.91 -48.03 23.44
N MET A 40 14.83 -47.28 23.68
CA MET A 40 13.73 -47.07 22.71
C MET A 40 13.42 -45.58 22.49
N ALA A 41 14.33 -44.68 22.87
CA ALA A 41 14.35 -43.34 22.27
C ALA A 41 15.29 -43.42 21.06
N PRO A 42 14.84 -43.08 19.83
CA PRO A 42 15.76 -43.01 18.71
C PRO A 42 16.90 -42.05 19.07
N LEU A 43 18.13 -42.54 18.97
CA LEU A 43 19.32 -41.70 19.09
C LEU A 43 19.28 -40.76 17.87
N VAL A 44 18.81 -39.53 18.08
CA VAL A 44 18.76 -38.50 17.05
C VAL A 44 20.19 -38.19 16.64
N VAL A 45 20.56 -38.51 15.40
CA VAL A 45 21.86 -38.16 14.86
C VAL A 45 21.78 -36.74 14.32
N LEU A 46 22.46 -35.79 14.98
CA LEU A 46 22.75 -34.48 14.39
C LEU A 46 23.82 -34.68 13.32
N VAL A 47 23.42 -34.58 12.07
CA VAL A 47 24.33 -34.81 10.96
C VAL A 47 25.06 -33.51 10.62
N ASN A 48 26.34 -33.43 10.96
CA ASN A 48 27.19 -32.31 10.54
C ASN A 48 27.56 -32.46 9.05
N GLY A 49 26.93 -31.67 8.19
CA GLY A 49 27.34 -31.50 6.79
C GLY A 49 26.71 -32.43 5.76
N GLN A 50 25.67 -33.20 6.10
CA GLN A 50 24.83 -33.89 5.10
C GLN A 50 23.47 -33.18 5.00
N THR A 51 23.00 -32.92 3.78
CA THR A 51 21.65 -32.44 3.49
C THR A 51 20.69 -33.62 3.34
N PRO A 52 19.36 -33.42 3.54
CA PRO A 52 18.36 -34.43 3.23
C PRO A 52 18.49 -34.94 1.80
N SER A 53 18.22 -36.23 1.59
CA SER A 53 18.10 -36.80 0.25
C SER A 53 16.84 -36.29 -0.45
N GLU A 54 16.84 -36.33 -1.79
CA GLU A 54 15.67 -35.92 -2.59
C GLU A 54 14.41 -36.71 -2.22
N GLN A 55 14.56 -37.99 -1.85
CA GLN A 55 13.44 -38.82 -1.41
C GLN A 55 12.87 -38.36 -0.06
N GLU A 56 13.74 -38.02 0.91
CA GLU A 56 13.31 -37.46 2.20
C GLU A 56 12.63 -36.09 2.03
N LEU A 57 13.10 -35.27 1.08
CA LEU A 57 12.46 -34.01 0.74
C LEU A 57 11.04 -34.24 0.19
N LEU A 58 10.89 -35.13 -0.80
CA LEU A 58 9.59 -35.44 -1.40
C LEU A 58 8.59 -36.02 -0.39
N GLU A 59 9.05 -36.80 0.59
CA GLU A 59 8.24 -37.30 1.69
C GLU A 59 7.80 -36.15 2.62
N ALA A 60 8.73 -35.29 3.04
CA ALA A 60 8.41 -34.11 3.84
C ALA A 60 7.42 -33.16 3.13
N PHE A 61 7.54 -32.98 1.81
CA PHE A 61 6.58 -32.22 1.01
C PHE A 61 5.18 -32.84 1.01
N ARG A 62 5.09 -34.17 0.94
CA ARG A 62 3.80 -34.87 1.01
C ARG A 62 3.14 -34.64 2.37
N ASP A 63 3.91 -34.76 3.44
CA ASP A 63 3.41 -34.62 4.80
C ASP A 63 2.97 -33.17 5.09
N ALA A 64 3.78 -32.19 4.70
CA ALA A 64 3.44 -30.77 4.82
C ALA A 64 2.13 -30.42 4.09
N ARG A 65 1.94 -30.92 2.86
CA ARG A 65 0.69 -30.70 2.09
C ARG A 65 -0.52 -31.39 2.74
N ALA A 66 -0.33 -32.56 3.34
CA ALA A 66 -1.38 -33.26 4.07
C ALA A 66 -1.79 -32.50 5.34
N GLU A 67 -0.83 -31.97 6.10
CA GLU A 67 -1.07 -31.12 7.26
C GLU A 67 -1.87 -29.86 6.88
N MET A 68 -1.44 -29.15 5.84
CA MET A 68 -2.14 -27.96 5.34
C MET A 68 -3.58 -28.28 4.90
N ALA A 69 -3.82 -29.44 4.28
CA ALA A 69 -5.16 -29.86 3.88
C ALA A 69 -6.06 -30.14 5.11
N LEU A 70 -5.50 -30.70 6.18
CA LEU A 70 -6.22 -30.93 7.44
C LEU A 70 -6.56 -29.60 8.15
N GLU A 71 -5.61 -28.66 8.18
CA GLU A 71 -5.84 -27.31 8.72
C GLU A 71 -6.89 -26.53 7.91
N ALA A 72 -6.83 -26.61 6.58
CA ALA A 72 -7.85 -26.00 5.74
C ALA A 72 -9.25 -26.60 6.00
N ALA A 73 -9.33 -27.90 6.27
CA ALA A 73 -10.59 -28.57 6.63
C ALA A 73 -11.10 -28.20 8.05
N SER A 74 -10.21 -27.84 8.97
CA SER A 74 -10.57 -27.45 10.34
C SER A 74 -10.97 -25.98 10.49
N ARG A 75 -10.65 -25.12 9.51
CA ARG A 75 -11.06 -23.70 9.44
C ARG A 75 -12.56 -23.46 9.21
N GLY A 76 -13.38 -24.52 9.15
CA GLY A 76 -14.84 -24.45 9.04
C GLY A 76 -15.55 -24.48 10.40
N GLY A 77 -15.45 -23.41 11.19
CA GLY A 77 -16.29 -23.18 12.37
C GLY A 77 -17.37 -22.13 12.09
N PRO A 78 -18.52 -22.14 12.79
CA PRO A 78 -19.46 -21.03 12.71
C PRO A 78 -18.74 -19.74 13.12
N ALA A 79 -19.00 -18.65 12.41
CA ALA A 79 -18.52 -17.32 12.80
C ALA A 79 -18.95 -17.08 14.26
N PRO A 80 -18.03 -16.75 15.18
CA PRO A 80 -18.40 -16.40 16.54
C PRO A 80 -19.34 -15.18 16.52
N GLU A 81 -20.12 -14.99 17.59
CA GLU A 81 -20.88 -13.74 17.79
C GLU A 81 -19.96 -12.55 17.49
N GLU A 82 -20.41 -11.62 16.63
CA GLU A 82 -19.60 -10.50 16.17
C GLU A 82 -18.98 -9.78 17.37
N SER A 83 -17.64 -9.81 17.45
CA SER A 83 -16.91 -9.04 18.45
C SER A 83 -17.38 -7.59 18.39
N PRO A 84 -17.63 -6.90 19.51
CA PRO A 84 -17.99 -5.49 19.49
C PRO A 84 -16.90 -4.60 18.87
N TYR A 85 -15.70 -5.15 18.61
CA TYR A 85 -14.56 -4.51 17.96
C TYR A 85 -14.38 -4.94 16.49
N SER A 86 -15.34 -5.68 15.91
CA SER A 86 -15.30 -6.16 14.52
C SER A 86 -15.04 -5.03 13.52
N GLY A 87 -15.59 -3.84 13.75
CA GLY A 87 -15.33 -2.67 12.93
C GLY A 87 -13.86 -2.24 12.92
N ALA A 88 -13.21 -2.20 14.08
CA ALA A 88 -11.79 -1.85 14.21
C ALA A 88 -10.87 -2.91 13.61
N LEU A 89 -11.22 -4.20 13.77
CA LEU A 89 -10.48 -5.31 13.15
C LEU A 89 -10.64 -5.33 11.63
N ASN A 90 -11.85 -5.07 11.12
CA ASN A 90 -12.10 -4.93 9.69
C ASN A 90 -11.33 -3.74 9.11
N ALA A 91 -11.23 -2.64 9.85
CA ALA A 91 -10.40 -1.50 9.48
C ALA A 91 -8.92 -1.86 9.41
N LEU A 92 -8.39 -2.55 10.41
CA LEU A 92 -7.01 -3.04 10.39
C LEU A 92 -6.75 -4.03 9.25
N ALA A 93 -7.73 -4.88 8.91
CA ALA A 93 -7.61 -5.81 7.79
C ALA A 93 -7.48 -5.07 6.44
N ARG A 94 -8.18 -3.94 6.26
CA ARG A 94 -8.06 -3.09 5.05
C ARG A 94 -6.64 -2.53 4.88
N GLU A 95 -6.03 -2.09 5.97
CA GLU A 95 -4.66 -1.54 5.97
C GLU A 95 -3.59 -2.58 5.63
N HIS A 96 -3.93 -3.86 5.75
CA HIS A 96 -3.01 -4.98 5.51
C HIS A 96 -3.44 -5.86 4.32
N ARG A 97 -4.20 -5.29 3.38
CA ARG A 97 -4.70 -5.98 2.19
C ARG A 97 -3.60 -6.66 1.39
N SER A 98 -3.87 -7.88 0.95
CA SER A 98 -2.93 -8.70 0.19
C SER A 98 -3.21 -8.63 -1.31
N THR A 99 -2.16 -8.48 -2.12
CA THR A 99 -2.27 -8.72 -3.56
C THR A 99 -2.48 -10.21 -3.82
N PRO A 100 -3.08 -10.58 -4.97
CA PRO A 100 -3.16 -11.99 -5.39
C PRO A 100 -1.80 -12.70 -5.39
N MET A 101 -0.74 -11.98 -5.75
CA MET A 101 0.61 -12.55 -5.79
C MET A 101 1.25 -12.68 -4.40
N ALA A 102 1.01 -11.73 -3.47
CA ALA A 102 1.40 -11.89 -2.06
C ALA A 102 0.73 -13.11 -1.39
N ILE A 103 -0.53 -13.40 -1.76
CA ILE A 103 -1.24 -14.60 -1.33
C ILE A 103 -0.53 -15.86 -1.83
N GLU A 104 -0.22 -15.94 -3.14
CA GLU A 104 0.45 -17.09 -3.73
C GLU A 104 1.85 -17.31 -3.14
N LEU A 105 2.64 -16.24 -2.95
CA LEU A 105 3.92 -16.31 -2.24
C LEU A 105 3.76 -16.87 -0.83
N SER A 106 2.75 -16.40 -0.10
CA SER A 106 2.51 -16.87 1.26
C SER A 106 2.15 -18.35 1.31
N LYS A 107 1.39 -18.86 0.33
CA LYS A 107 1.11 -20.31 0.22
C LYS A 107 2.40 -21.09 -0.02
N SER A 108 3.26 -20.62 -0.93
CA SER A 108 4.58 -21.21 -1.19
C SER A 108 5.46 -21.20 0.06
N ALA A 109 5.49 -20.09 0.80
CA ALA A 109 6.23 -19.96 2.05
C ALA A 109 5.75 -20.95 3.11
N THR A 110 4.43 -21.04 3.34
CA THR A 110 3.85 -21.97 4.32
C THR A 110 4.24 -23.42 4.03
N VAL A 111 4.24 -23.83 2.75
CA VAL A 111 4.70 -25.18 2.36
C VAL A 111 6.16 -25.37 2.78
N LEU A 112 7.05 -24.44 2.44
CA LEU A 112 8.48 -24.55 2.76
C LEU A 112 8.77 -24.50 4.27
N GLU A 113 8.03 -23.67 5.01
CA GLU A 113 8.12 -23.56 6.47
C GLU A 113 7.69 -24.88 7.14
N LYS A 114 6.57 -25.49 6.71
CA LYS A 114 6.13 -26.79 7.24
C LYS A 114 7.07 -27.94 6.88
N VAL A 115 7.62 -27.95 5.67
CA VAL A 115 8.69 -28.91 5.29
C VAL A 115 9.90 -28.75 6.19
N ALA A 116 10.35 -27.51 6.42
CA ALA A 116 11.48 -27.25 7.30
C ALA A 116 11.19 -27.69 8.74
N LYS A 117 10.02 -27.36 9.28
CA LYS A 117 9.55 -27.80 10.60
C LYS A 117 9.56 -29.32 10.71
N HIS A 118 9.07 -30.03 9.70
CA HIS A 118 9.05 -31.48 9.67
C HIS A 118 10.47 -32.09 9.62
N LEU A 119 11.43 -31.47 8.93
CA LEU A 119 12.83 -31.92 8.87
C LEU A 119 13.64 -31.55 10.13
N MET A 120 13.23 -30.50 10.83
CA MET A 120 13.83 -30.05 12.09
C MET A 120 13.31 -30.84 13.30
N ASP A 121 12.21 -31.60 13.16
CA ASP A 121 11.62 -32.33 14.28
C ASP A 121 12.62 -33.28 14.94
N SER A 122 12.90 -33.02 16.22
CA SER A 122 13.77 -33.81 17.07
C SER A 122 13.28 -35.24 17.31
N SER A 123 12.01 -35.56 17.02
CA SER A 123 11.50 -36.92 17.11
C SER A 123 12.03 -37.85 16.00
N ARG A 124 12.57 -37.26 14.93
CA ARG A 124 13.08 -38.00 13.78
C ARG A 124 14.43 -38.66 14.07
N PRO A 125 14.74 -39.80 13.40
CA PRO A 125 16.06 -40.42 13.48
C PRO A 125 17.20 -39.48 13.07
N ILE A 126 16.93 -38.61 12.11
CA ILE A 126 17.82 -37.55 11.63
C ILE A 126 17.06 -36.22 11.71
N SER A 127 17.63 -35.26 12.44
CA SER A 127 17.10 -33.90 12.56
C SER A 127 18.12 -32.91 11.97
N TYR A 128 17.62 -31.99 11.15
CA TYR A 128 18.43 -31.01 10.44
C TYR A 128 18.34 -29.64 11.11
N THR A 129 19.35 -28.79 10.90
CA THR A 129 19.31 -27.39 11.34
C THR A 129 18.75 -26.49 10.24
N VAL A 130 18.08 -25.39 10.61
CA VAL A 130 17.56 -24.41 9.64
C VAL A 130 18.65 -23.88 8.69
N VAL A 131 19.90 -23.76 9.18
CA VAL A 131 21.05 -23.33 8.38
C VAL A 131 21.35 -24.34 7.29
N MET A 132 21.38 -25.64 7.60
CA MET A 132 21.56 -26.69 6.59
C MET A 132 20.43 -26.66 5.56
N LEU A 133 19.18 -26.55 6.02
CA LEU A 133 18.01 -26.52 5.13
C LEU A 133 18.04 -25.32 4.17
N SER A 134 18.55 -24.17 4.61
CA SER A 134 18.65 -22.96 3.79
C SER A 134 19.65 -23.05 2.63
N THR A 135 20.55 -24.05 2.67
CA THR A 135 21.56 -24.29 1.62
C THR A 135 21.11 -25.29 0.56
N ILE A 136 19.92 -25.88 0.71
CA ILE A 136 19.42 -26.91 -0.22
C ILE A 136 19.04 -26.26 -1.55
N ASP A 137 19.64 -26.78 -2.62
CA ASP A 137 19.28 -26.49 -4.01
C ASP A 137 18.68 -27.76 -4.63
N SER A 138 17.35 -27.82 -4.67
CA SER A 138 16.58 -28.97 -5.16
C SER A 138 15.43 -28.51 -6.06
N PRO A 139 15.16 -29.20 -7.19
CA PRO A 139 13.98 -28.95 -8.02
C PRO A 139 12.65 -29.02 -7.27
N ALA A 140 12.55 -29.89 -6.26
CA ALA A 140 11.34 -29.99 -5.43
C ALA A 140 11.07 -28.69 -4.66
N VAL A 141 12.13 -27.96 -4.28
CA VAL A 141 12.03 -26.66 -3.58
C VAL A 141 11.72 -25.54 -4.57
N THR A 142 12.49 -25.45 -5.66
CA THR A 142 12.33 -24.36 -6.63
C THR A 142 10.99 -24.40 -7.37
N SER A 143 10.44 -25.60 -7.61
CA SER A 143 9.12 -25.78 -8.24
C SER A 143 7.95 -25.18 -7.44
N VAL A 144 8.11 -25.00 -6.11
CA VAL A 144 7.09 -24.39 -5.25
C VAL A 144 6.84 -22.92 -5.60
N CYS A 145 7.80 -22.24 -6.23
CA CYS A 145 7.72 -20.83 -6.59
C CYS A 145 7.48 -20.58 -8.09
N GLU A 146 7.25 -21.61 -8.91
CA GLU A 146 7.10 -21.48 -10.38
C GLU A 146 6.06 -20.45 -10.82
N HIS A 147 4.99 -20.28 -10.04
CA HIS A 147 3.89 -19.36 -10.31
C HIS A 147 3.97 -18.05 -9.53
N THR A 148 5.12 -17.74 -8.91
CA THR A 148 5.30 -16.57 -8.06
C THR A 148 6.16 -15.48 -8.71
N SER A 149 6.24 -14.31 -8.07
CA SER A 149 7.15 -13.22 -8.45
C SER A 149 8.64 -13.52 -8.16
N MET A 150 8.95 -14.61 -7.45
CA MET A 150 10.34 -15.03 -7.16
C MET A 150 11.02 -15.81 -8.29
N LYS A 151 10.31 -16.09 -9.38
CA LYS A 151 10.91 -16.75 -10.54
C LYS A 151 12.07 -15.92 -11.10
N PRO A 152 13.11 -16.56 -11.67
CA PRO A 152 14.21 -15.82 -12.30
C PRO A 152 13.70 -14.85 -13.38
N VAL A 153 14.17 -13.60 -13.30
CA VAL A 153 13.81 -12.54 -14.26
C VAL A 153 15.03 -12.22 -15.11
N THR A 154 14.83 -12.17 -16.43
CA THR A 154 15.84 -11.69 -17.38
C THR A 154 15.45 -10.29 -17.85
N CYS A 155 16.33 -9.31 -17.64
CA CYS A 155 16.03 -7.93 -17.99
C CYS A 155 16.02 -7.69 -19.52
N PRO A 156 15.06 -6.89 -20.03
CA PRO A 156 14.94 -6.61 -21.46
C PRO A 156 16.22 -5.99 -22.08
N THR A 157 16.35 -6.18 -23.40
CA THR A 157 17.33 -5.51 -24.27
C THR A 157 16.60 -4.55 -25.23
N PRO A 158 17.10 -3.32 -25.48
CA PRO A 158 18.43 -2.78 -25.15
C PRO A 158 18.66 -2.52 -23.66
N ALA A 159 19.94 -2.39 -23.30
CA ALA A 159 20.43 -2.51 -21.93
C ALA A 159 20.08 -1.36 -20.95
N ASP A 160 19.31 -0.35 -21.38
CA ASP A 160 19.00 0.82 -20.53
C ASP A 160 17.60 1.38 -20.84
N PRO A 161 16.54 0.85 -20.21
CA PRO A 161 15.20 1.43 -20.36
C PRO A 161 15.18 2.85 -19.77
N GLU A 162 14.53 3.77 -20.47
CA GLU A 162 14.46 5.18 -20.08
C GLU A 162 13.63 5.43 -18.80
N PHE A 163 12.66 4.54 -18.54
CA PHE A 163 11.72 4.62 -17.43
C PHE A 163 11.81 3.37 -16.54
N ARG A 164 11.49 3.55 -15.25
CA ARG A 164 11.32 2.46 -14.29
C ARG A 164 10.13 1.58 -14.67
N SER A 165 10.28 0.28 -14.44
CA SER A 165 9.15 -0.65 -14.35
C SER A 165 8.18 -0.23 -13.24
N ALA A 166 6.92 -0.68 -13.32
CA ALA A 166 5.94 -0.44 -12.25
C ALA A 166 6.34 -1.15 -10.94
N ASN A 167 6.82 -2.39 -11.07
CA ASN A 167 7.16 -3.25 -9.94
C ASN A 167 8.61 -3.15 -9.47
N GLY A 168 9.39 -2.20 -9.98
CA GLY A 168 10.80 -2.00 -9.61
C GLY A 168 11.79 -3.04 -10.12
N CYS A 169 11.33 -4.13 -10.78
CA CYS A 169 12.21 -5.14 -11.37
C CYS A 169 13.18 -4.51 -12.38
N CYS A 170 14.38 -5.07 -12.48
CA CYS A 170 15.44 -4.61 -13.39
C CYS A 170 15.96 -3.19 -13.12
N ASN A 171 15.76 -2.66 -11.91
CA ASN A 171 16.56 -1.54 -11.43
C ASN A 171 18.04 -1.95 -11.43
N ASN A 172 18.37 -2.98 -10.64
CA ASN A 172 19.63 -3.68 -10.70
C ASN A 172 19.59 -4.73 -11.83
N ARG A 173 20.62 -4.77 -12.69
CA ARG A 173 20.65 -5.70 -13.85
C ARG A 173 21.26 -7.06 -13.52
N ASP A 174 22.12 -7.12 -12.50
CA ASP A 174 22.77 -8.35 -12.05
C ASP A 174 21.90 -9.09 -11.03
N HIS A 175 21.09 -8.33 -10.28
CA HIS A 175 20.10 -8.82 -9.32
C HIS A 175 18.71 -8.23 -9.61
N PRO A 176 17.99 -8.71 -10.64
CA PRO A 176 16.77 -8.09 -11.15
C PRO A 176 15.61 -7.89 -10.17
N LEU A 177 15.60 -8.64 -9.07
CA LEU A 177 14.55 -8.59 -8.04
C LEU A 177 14.91 -7.68 -6.84
N TRP A 178 16.14 -7.17 -6.75
CA TRP A 178 16.50 -6.30 -5.62
C TRP A 178 15.68 -5.01 -5.63
N GLY A 179 14.95 -4.78 -4.54
CA GLY A 179 14.03 -3.66 -4.38
C GLY A 179 12.72 -3.74 -5.17
N SER A 180 12.46 -4.84 -5.89
CA SER A 180 11.17 -5.03 -6.57
C SER A 180 10.05 -5.36 -5.58
N THR A 181 8.80 -5.27 -6.06
CA THR A 181 7.63 -5.68 -5.29
C THR A 181 7.69 -7.16 -4.91
N GLU A 182 7.00 -7.49 -3.83
CA GLU A 182 6.69 -8.86 -3.40
C GLU A 182 7.94 -9.72 -3.15
N GLN A 183 9.01 -9.08 -2.67
CA GLN A 183 10.24 -9.72 -2.25
C GLN A 183 10.37 -9.72 -0.71
N PRO A 184 11.12 -10.68 -0.13
CA PRO A 184 11.42 -10.68 1.30
C PRO A 184 12.13 -9.40 1.70
N PHE A 185 11.81 -8.88 2.89
CA PHE A 185 12.63 -7.83 3.48
C PHE A 185 14.07 -8.32 3.71
N ARG A 186 15.04 -7.42 3.50
CA ARG A 186 16.43 -7.68 3.81
C ARG A 186 16.64 -7.83 5.33
N ARG A 187 17.45 -8.81 5.74
CA ARG A 187 17.82 -9.02 7.15
C ARG A 187 19.20 -8.42 7.43
N LEU A 188 19.26 -7.36 8.23
CA LEU A 188 20.52 -6.76 8.70
C LEU A 188 21.15 -7.51 9.88
N LEU A 189 20.32 -8.25 10.61
CA LEU A 189 20.64 -9.23 11.64
C LEU A 189 19.77 -10.48 11.40
N GLU A 190 20.29 -11.62 11.82
CA GLU A 190 19.57 -12.88 11.84
C GLU A 190 18.26 -12.76 12.64
N PRO A 191 17.13 -13.33 12.17
CA PRO A 191 15.87 -13.25 12.91
C PRO A 191 15.89 -14.15 14.15
N ASP A 192 15.24 -13.67 15.20
CA ASP A 192 15.14 -14.26 16.54
C ASP A 192 13.72 -14.78 16.79
N TYR A 193 13.52 -16.06 16.48
CA TYR A 193 12.27 -16.81 16.69
C TYR A 193 12.48 -17.85 17.80
N ASP A 194 11.46 -18.12 18.61
CA ASP A 194 11.57 -19.01 19.78
C ASP A 194 11.96 -20.45 19.39
N ASP A 195 11.52 -20.92 18.22
CA ASP A 195 11.85 -22.23 17.65
C ASP A 195 13.00 -22.17 16.61
N ASN A 196 13.65 -21.01 16.49
CA ASN A 196 14.70 -20.73 15.50
C ASN A 196 14.24 -20.87 14.03
N LEU A 197 12.93 -20.92 13.77
CA LEU A 197 12.33 -21.08 12.43
C LEU A 197 11.24 -20.05 12.15
N MET A 198 10.13 -20.08 12.91
CA MET A 198 8.91 -19.32 12.60
C MET A 198 8.05 -18.94 13.82
N ALA A 199 8.25 -19.56 14.99
CA ALA A 199 7.49 -19.26 16.19
C ALA A 199 7.84 -17.85 16.71
N PRO A 200 6.87 -16.92 16.83
CA PRO A 200 7.13 -15.57 17.30
C PRO A 200 7.89 -15.54 18.62
N ARG A 201 8.65 -14.47 18.84
CA ARG A 201 9.40 -14.28 20.08
C ARG A 201 8.43 -14.10 21.26
N THR A 202 8.38 -15.06 22.18
CA THR A 202 7.59 -14.98 23.42
C THR A 202 8.43 -15.14 24.69
N THR A 203 9.68 -15.58 24.53
CA THR A 203 10.60 -15.84 25.63
C THR A 203 11.76 -14.85 25.61
N GLY A 204 12.03 -14.22 26.76
CA GLY A 204 13.17 -13.34 27.00
C GLY A 204 14.40 -14.11 27.50
N ARG A 205 15.44 -13.35 27.84
CA ARG A 205 16.71 -13.88 28.34
C ARG A 205 16.49 -14.69 29.62
N GLY A 206 17.09 -15.88 29.66
CA GLY A 206 16.98 -16.78 30.81
C GLY A 206 15.71 -17.63 30.86
N GLY A 207 14.88 -17.59 29.80
CA GLY A 207 13.69 -18.42 29.68
C GLY A 207 12.42 -17.82 30.29
N ALA A 208 12.48 -16.56 30.75
CA ALA A 208 11.31 -15.85 31.27
C ALA A 208 10.37 -15.45 30.12
N ALA A 209 9.06 -15.40 30.36
CA ALA A 209 8.11 -14.88 29.38
C ALA A 209 8.34 -13.38 29.16
N LEU A 210 8.27 -12.93 27.91
CA LEU A 210 8.26 -11.50 27.59
C LEU A 210 6.96 -10.84 28.10
N PRO A 211 7.02 -9.56 28.51
CA PRO A 211 5.83 -8.85 28.94
C PRO A 211 4.81 -8.73 27.80
N SER A 212 3.53 -8.70 28.13
CA SER A 212 2.48 -8.36 27.16
C SER A 212 2.79 -7.04 26.46
N ALA A 213 2.62 -6.98 25.14
CA ALA A 213 2.79 -5.75 24.37
C ALA A 213 1.87 -4.62 24.88
N ARG A 214 0.65 -4.94 25.34
CA ARG A 214 -0.26 -3.96 25.94
C ARG A 214 0.23 -3.46 27.30
N LEU A 215 0.80 -4.33 28.13
CA LEU A 215 1.41 -3.91 29.40
C LEU A 215 2.58 -2.95 29.17
N VAL A 216 3.40 -3.22 28.15
CA VAL A 216 4.49 -2.31 27.77
C VAL A 216 3.92 -0.98 27.27
N SER A 217 2.89 -1.01 26.42
CA SER A 217 2.19 0.20 25.94
C SER A 217 1.71 1.08 27.08
N THR A 218 0.92 0.56 28.02
CA THR A 218 0.36 1.35 29.13
C THR A 218 1.41 1.84 30.12
N THR A 219 2.54 1.14 30.24
CA THR A 219 3.61 1.51 31.19
C THR A 219 4.60 2.52 30.61
N VAL A 220 4.96 2.37 29.34
CA VAL A 220 6.02 3.13 28.67
C VAL A 220 5.44 4.25 27.81
N HIS A 221 4.41 3.96 27.00
CA HIS A 221 3.85 4.87 25.99
C HIS A 221 2.65 5.67 26.51
N GLN A 222 2.93 6.63 27.38
CA GLN A 222 1.91 7.48 28.01
C GLN A 222 1.46 8.62 27.07
N ASP A 223 0.24 9.15 27.25
CA ASP A 223 -0.23 10.36 26.54
C ASP A 223 0.19 11.63 27.31
N LEU A 224 1.39 12.16 27.06
CA LEU A 224 1.92 13.36 27.73
C LEU A 224 1.63 14.69 26.98
N ARG A 225 1.17 14.63 25.73
CA ARG A 225 0.77 15.78 24.89
C ARG A 225 1.80 16.92 24.81
N LYS A 226 3.07 16.60 24.61
CA LYS A 226 4.12 17.62 24.40
C LYS A 226 4.24 17.90 22.91
N SER A 227 4.25 19.17 22.53
CA SER A 227 4.42 19.55 21.12
C SER A 227 5.86 19.98 20.85
N SER A 228 6.38 19.64 19.67
CA SER A 228 7.68 20.15 19.21
C SER A 228 7.62 21.68 19.04
N PRO A 229 8.61 22.43 19.55
CA PRO A 229 8.69 23.87 19.32
C PRO A 229 9.33 24.23 17.98
N VAL A 230 9.96 23.27 17.28
CA VAL A 230 10.78 23.53 16.09
C VAL A 230 10.07 23.08 14.81
N ASN A 231 9.42 21.93 14.83
CA ASN A 231 8.96 21.25 13.63
C ASN A 231 7.44 21.25 13.50
N THR A 232 6.94 21.24 12.27
CA THR A 232 5.50 21.16 11.98
C THR A 232 5.04 19.71 11.89
N HIS A 233 3.72 19.52 11.81
CA HIS A 233 3.13 18.21 11.55
C HIS A 233 3.56 17.58 10.21
N MET A 234 4.21 18.35 9.33
CA MET A 234 4.65 17.85 8.04
C MET A 234 5.75 16.80 8.16
N VAL A 235 6.57 16.80 9.22
CA VAL A 235 7.56 15.72 9.46
C VAL A 235 6.83 14.38 9.59
N ALA A 236 5.78 14.32 10.41
CA ALA A 236 4.96 13.12 10.58
C ALA A 236 4.16 12.78 9.30
N GLN A 237 3.52 13.78 8.70
CA GLN A 237 2.62 13.57 7.57
C GLN A 237 3.35 13.15 6.28
N PHE A 238 4.47 13.80 5.96
CA PHE A 238 5.29 13.42 4.82
C PHE A 238 6.03 12.11 5.09
N GLY A 239 6.49 11.88 6.32
CA GLY A 239 7.06 10.60 6.75
C GLY A 239 6.12 9.41 6.49
N GLN A 240 4.83 9.53 6.85
CA GLN A 240 3.80 8.51 6.54
C GLN A 240 3.60 8.36 5.03
N PHE A 241 3.46 9.47 4.29
CA PHE A 241 3.29 9.44 2.84
C PHE A 241 4.46 8.74 2.13
N LEU A 242 5.69 8.98 2.60
CA LEU A 242 6.92 8.35 2.12
C LEU A 242 7.05 6.89 2.55
N ASP A 243 6.69 6.52 3.79
CA ASP A 243 6.67 5.12 4.22
C ASP A 243 5.76 4.29 3.31
N HIS A 244 4.62 4.84 2.93
CA HIS A 244 3.67 4.18 2.04
C HIS A 244 4.15 4.09 0.58
N ASP A 245 5.25 4.77 0.22
CA ASP A 245 5.92 4.62 -1.08
C ASP A 245 6.91 3.45 -1.10
N ILE A 246 7.42 3.05 0.07
CA ILE A 246 8.56 2.13 0.15
C ILE A 246 8.31 0.88 1.01
N THR A 247 7.33 0.88 1.92
CA THR A 247 6.99 -0.28 2.75
C THR A 247 5.50 -0.61 2.81
N PHE A 248 5.17 -1.90 2.66
CA PHE A 248 3.85 -2.46 2.92
C PHE A 248 3.98 -3.95 3.25
N THR A 249 3.67 -4.33 4.49
CA THR A 249 3.52 -5.73 4.90
C THR A 249 2.05 -6.16 4.96
N PRO A 250 1.61 -7.12 4.11
CA PRO A 250 0.25 -7.68 4.16
C PRO A 250 0.08 -8.73 5.28
N ASN A 251 -1.16 -9.05 5.64
CA ASN A 251 -1.47 -10.06 6.67
C ASN A 251 -2.59 -11.04 6.22
N PHE A 252 -2.92 -12.01 7.07
CA PHE A 252 -3.91 -13.05 6.77
C PHE A 252 -5.38 -12.66 6.96
N ALA A 253 -5.68 -11.48 7.52
CA ALA A 253 -7.03 -11.13 7.97
C ALA A 253 -8.07 -11.08 6.83
N GLU A 254 -7.67 -10.65 5.62
CA GLU A 254 -8.57 -10.46 4.48
C GLU A 254 -9.06 -11.78 3.84
N GLU A 255 -8.37 -12.91 4.06
CA GLU A 255 -8.78 -14.23 3.53
C GLU A 255 -9.74 -14.98 4.47
N GLY A 256 -10.42 -14.26 5.37
CA GLY A 256 -11.37 -14.83 6.32
C GLY A 256 -10.72 -15.46 7.56
N LEU A 257 -9.43 -15.21 7.82
CA LEU A 257 -8.82 -15.55 9.11
C LEU A 257 -9.40 -14.64 10.19
N ILE A 258 -10.27 -15.20 11.03
CA ILE A 258 -10.82 -14.53 12.20
C ILE A 258 -10.03 -14.99 13.42
N CYS A 259 -9.13 -14.15 13.91
CA CYS A 259 -8.49 -14.35 15.20
C CYS A 259 -9.46 -13.95 16.31
N THR A 260 -9.59 -14.80 17.32
CA THR A 260 -10.23 -14.55 18.61
C THR A 260 -9.25 -14.91 19.71
N CYS A 261 -9.52 -14.51 20.95
CA CYS A 261 -8.61 -14.83 22.06
C CYS A 261 -8.42 -16.34 22.31
N ASP A 262 -9.35 -17.17 21.84
CA ASP A 262 -9.28 -18.64 21.95
C ASP A 262 -8.75 -19.31 20.68
N SER A 263 -8.39 -18.52 19.65
CA SER A 263 -7.82 -19.05 18.41
C SER A 263 -6.52 -19.81 18.68
N VAL A 264 -6.47 -21.05 18.19
CA VAL A 264 -5.27 -21.91 18.21
C VAL A 264 -4.54 -21.96 16.87
N ASP A 265 -5.02 -21.22 15.85
CA ASP A 265 -4.37 -21.14 14.53
C ASP A 265 -3.01 -20.44 14.65
N GLU A 266 -1.96 -21.02 14.05
CA GLU A 266 -0.57 -20.51 14.11
C GLU A 266 -0.37 -19.12 13.47
N HIS A 267 -1.37 -18.65 12.71
CA HIS A 267 -1.42 -17.33 12.11
C HIS A 267 -2.05 -16.27 13.04
N CYS A 268 -2.60 -16.66 14.20
CA CYS A 268 -3.09 -15.77 15.23
C CYS A 268 -2.05 -15.63 16.35
N PHE A 269 -1.70 -14.38 16.69
CA PHE A 269 -0.71 -14.07 17.73
C PHE A 269 -1.21 -12.95 18.63
N ASN A 270 -2.34 -13.20 19.28
CA ASN A 270 -3.08 -12.24 20.09
C ASN A 270 -2.25 -11.64 21.24
N ILE A 271 -2.61 -10.42 21.65
CA ILE A 271 -1.91 -9.66 22.69
C ILE A 271 -2.68 -9.81 24.01
N PRO A 272 -2.14 -10.48 25.04
CA PRO A 272 -2.82 -10.61 26.32
C PRO A 272 -3.07 -9.25 26.99
N VAL A 273 -4.27 -9.00 27.51
CA VAL A 273 -4.60 -7.76 28.20
C VAL A 273 -4.51 -7.96 29.72
N PRO A 274 -3.76 -7.11 30.46
CA PRO A 274 -3.74 -7.17 31.92
C PRO A 274 -5.13 -7.01 32.54
N SER A 275 -5.40 -7.70 33.65
CA SER A 275 -6.71 -7.64 34.31
C SER A 275 -7.04 -6.27 34.92
N ASP A 276 -6.01 -5.47 35.21
CA ASP A 276 -6.09 -4.10 35.72
C ASP A 276 -5.94 -3.04 34.62
N ASP A 277 -6.02 -3.42 33.33
CA ASP A 277 -5.92 -2.48 32.21
C ASP A 277 -7.00 -1.39 32.29
N PRO A 278 -6.64 -0.09 32.19
CA PRO A 278 -7.60 0.99 32.37
C PRO A 278 -8.64 1.09 31.25
N ASP A 279 -8.29 0.68 30.03
CA ASP A 279 -9.12 0.87 28.83
C ASP A 279 -9.75 -0.45 28.35
N PHE A 280 -9.02 -1.57 28.50
CA PHE A 280 -9.37 -2.86 27.93
C PHE A 280 -9.63 -3.97 28.97
N ASN A 281 -9.80 -3.67 30.26
CA ASN A 281 -10.06 -4.71 31.31
C ASN A 281 -11.28 -5.62 31.06
N ARG A 282 -12.18 -5.26 30.14
CA ARG A 282 -13.34 -6.09 29.77
C ARG A 282 -13.04 -7.18 28.76
N ARG A 283 -11.80 -7.28 28.26
CA ARG A 283 -11.38 -8.24 27.24
C ARG A 283 -10.09 -8.95 27.67
N PRO A 284 -9.95 -10.26 27.43
CA PRO A 284 -8.75 -11.00 27.83
C PRO A 284 -7.55 -10.78 26.90
N CYS A 285 -7.79 -10.35 25.65
CA CYS A 285 -6.73 -10.08 24.67
C CYS A 285 -7.14 -9.04 23.62
N LEU A 286 -6.16 -8.45 22.92
CA LEU A 286 -6.33 -7.79 21.62
C LEU A 286 -6.06 -8.80 20.50
N GLU A 287 -6.97 -8.94 19.53
CA GLU A 287 -6.79 -9.89 18.43
C GLU A 287 -5.70 -9.41 17.46
N PHE A 288 -4.89 -10.34 16.95
CA PHE A 288 -3.77 -10.01 16.09
C PHE A 288 -3.51 -11.11 15.06
N ALA A 289 -3.64 -10.77 13.78
CA ALA A 289 -3.23 -11.61 12.67
C ALA A 289 -1.75 -11.37 12.33
N ARG A 290 -0.98 -12.45 12.24
CA ARG A 290 0.42 -12.43 11.82
C ARG A 290 0.57 -11.93 10.38
N SER A 291 1.72 -11.35 10.08
CA SER A 291 2.07 -10.92 8.73
C SER A 291 2.22 -12.11 7.80
N ARG A 292 1.90 -11.94 6.51
CA ARG A 292 2.21 -12.96 5.51
C ARG A 292 3.71 -13.19 5.42
N SER A 293 4.08 -14.43 5.22
CA SER A 293 5.45 -14.78 4.88
C SER A 293 5.64 -14.92 3.37
N CYS A 294 6.88 -14.93 2.94
CA CYS A 294 7.29 -15.31 1.60
C CYS A 294 8.48 -16.28 1.70
N PRO A 295 8.77 -17.07 0.65
CA PRO A 295 10.00 -17.86 0.61
C PRO A 295 11.25 -16.99 0.78
N ASN A 296 12.37 -17.61 1.11
CA ASN A 296 13.64 -16.88 1.13
C ASN A 296 14.10 -16.55 -0.29
N GLU A 297 14.98 -15.55 -0.42
CA GLU A 297 15.55 -15.12 -1.70
C GLU A 297 16.03 -16.31 -2.54
N GLY A 298 15.66 -16.31 -3.82
CA GLY A 298 15.94 -17.42 -4.75
C GLY A 298 15.06 -18.66 -4.54
N CYS A 299 13.88 -18.52 -3.92
CA CYS A 299 12.97 -19.61 -3.57
C CYS A 299 13.67 -20.70 -2.72
N ARG A 300 14.12 -20.32 -1.52
CA ARG A 300 14.81 -21.24 -0.60
C ARG A 300 14.03 -21.45 0.69
N MET A 301 14.30 -22.59 1.33
CA MET A 301 13.91 -22.81 2.73
C MET A 301 14.75 -21.94 3.68
N GLY A 302 14.27 -21.82 4.91
CA GLY A 302 15.00 -21.23 6.03
C GLY A 302 14.05 -20.58 7.00
N ARG A 303 14.57 -19.65 7.81
CA ARG A 303 13.76 -18.92 8.79
C ARG A 303 12.71 -18.06 8.09
N ARG A 304 11.53 -17.94 8.71
CA ARG A 304 10.38 -17.18 8.21
C ARG A 304 10.74 -15.74 7.84
N GLN A 305 10.45 -15.36 6.60
CA GLN A 305 10.60 -14.00 6.08
C GLN A 305 9.25 -13.40 5.76
N GLN A 306 9.08 -12.10 6.05
CA GLN A 306 7.93 -11.31 5.60
C GLN A 306 8.31 -10.59 4.31
N LEU A 307 7.33 -10.33 3.45
CA LEU A 307 7.54 -9.60 2.19
C LEU A 307 7.19 -8.11 2.32
N ASN A 308 7.84 -7.32 1.46
CA ASN A 308 7.36 -6.02 1.05
C ASN A 308 6.48 -6.19 -0.19
N GLN A 309 5.21 -5.81 -0.14
CA GLN A 309 4.29 -5.95 -1.29
C GLN A 309 4.49 -4.87 -2.35
N ILE A 310 5.08 -3.73 -1.99
CA ILE A 310 5.34 -2.60 -2.88
C ILE A 310 6.84 -2.46 -3.20
N THR A 311 7.20 -1.55 -4.11
CA THR A 311 8.59 -1.27 -4.47
C THR A 311 9.37 -0.74 -3.25
N ALA A 312 10.69 -0.96 -3.23
CA ALA A 312 11.55 -0.38 -2.18
C ALA A 312 11.96 1.07 -2.49
N PHE A 313 11.89 1.47 -3.75
CA PHE A 313 12.45 2.74 -4.22
C PHE A 313 11.54 3.92 -3.86
N VAL A 314 12.14 5.07 -3.58
CA VAL A 314 11.40 6.35 -3.56
C VAL A 314 11.08 6.72 -5.01
N ASP A 315 9.96 6.23 -5.53
CA ASP A 315 9.57 6.33 -6.94
C ASP A 315 8.11 6.73 -7.16
N ALA A 316 7.43 7.16 -6.10
CA ALA A 316 6.03 7.59 -6.09
C ALA A 316 5.03 6.47 -6.44
N SER A 317 5.37 5.20 -6.16
CA SER A 317 4.46 4.05 -6.21
C SER A 317 3.18 4.29 -5.40
N ASN A 318 3.24 5.05 -4.31
CA ASN A 318 2.05 5.45 -3.54
C ASN A 318 1.07 6.36 -4.32
N VAL A 319 1.55 7.04 -5.38
CA VAL A 319 0.74 7.83 -6.32
C VAL A 319 0.35 7.00 -7.54
N TYR A 320 1.26 6.17 -8.06
CA TYR A 320 1.14 5.53 -9.37
C TYR A 320 0.72 4.06 -9.35
N GLY A 321 0.84 3.37 -8.22
CA GLY A 321 0.73 1.91 -8.12
C GLY A 321 2.09 1.22 -8.25
N SER A 322 2.12 -0.05 -7.86
CA SER A 322 3.29 -0.92 -7.84
C SER A 322 3.23 -2.02 -8.93
N SER A 323 2.18 -2.01 -9.77
CA SER A 323 2.00 -2.93 -10.90
C SER A 323 1.54 -2.19 -12.15
N ASP A 324 1.74 -2.81 -13.32
CA ASP A 324 1.30 -2.23 -14.59
C ASP A 324 -0.23 -2.12 -14.63
N GLU A 325 -0.93 -3.06 -14.00
CA GLU A 325 -2.39 -3.07 -13.84
C GLU A 325 -2.89 -1.89 -13.01
N GLU A 326 -2.29 -1.63 -11.84
CA GLU A 326 -2.64 -0.48 -10.99
C GLU A 326 -2.34 0.85 -11.68
N ILE A 327 -1.18 0.97 -12.35
CA ILE A 327 -0.85 2.15 -13.16
C ILE A 327 -1.95 2.38 -14.19
N GLU A 328 -2.34 1.36 -14.96
CA GLU A 328 -3.36 1.51 -16.00
C GLU A 328 -4.73 1.83 -15.41
N GLU A 329 -5.07 1.28 -14.25
CA GLU A 329 -6.32 1.58 -13.55
C GLU A 329 -6.38 3.05 -13.09
N LEU A 330 -5.25 3.65 -12.71
CA LEU A 330 -5.21 5.04 -12.24
C LEU A 330 -5.10 6.08 -13.36
N ARG A 331 -4.79 5.66 -14.59
CA ARG A 331 -4.58 6.55 -15.74
C ARG A 331 -5.88 7.00 -16.39
N ASP A 332 -5.95 8.28 -16.73
CA ASP A 332 -7.05 8.83 -17.51
C ASP A 332 -6.81 8.63 -19.02
N ARG A 333 -7.39 7.55 -19.55
CA ARG A 333 -7.40 7.25 -20.99
C ARG A 333 -8.54 7.94 -21.76
N SER A 334 -9.29 8.84 -21.12
CA SER A 334 -10.38 9.57 -21.80
C SER A 334 -9.88 10.69 -22.74
N GLY A 335 -8.58 11.00 -22.70
CA GLY A 335 -7.88 11.79 -23.73
C GLY A 335 -7.80 11.06 -25.09
N PRO A 336 -7.54 11.77 -26.21
CA PRO A 336 -7.48 11.12 -27.51
C PRO A 336 -6.32 10.13 -27.58
N VAL A 337 -6.69 8.84 -27.60
CA VAL A 337 -5.79 7.70 -27.79
C VAL A 337 -4.99 7.89 -29.07
N GLY A 338 -3.67 7.76 -28.96
CA GLY A 338 -2.73 7.80 -30.07
C GLY A 338 -2.92 6.64 -31.03
N HIS A 339 -3.91 6.74 -31.92
CA HIS A 339 -3.82 6.17 -33.25
C HIS A 339 -4.05 7.29 -34.26
N LEU A 340 -3.06 7.50 -35.13
CA LEU A 340 -3.12 8.38 -36.28
C LEU A 340 -4.36 8.08 -37.14
N SER A 341 -5.50 8.68 -36.83
CA SER A 341 -6.60 8.90 -37.76
C SER A 341 -7.55 10.00 -37.28
N SER A 342 -7.48 11.14 -37.98
CA SER A 342 -8.42 12.27 -37.99
C SER A 342 -8.60 13.08 -36.70
N LEU A 343 -8.19 14.36 -36.79
CA LEU A 343 -8.51 15.46 -35.89
C LEU A 343 -9.90 15.33 -35.24
N ARG A 344 -9.96 15.26 -33.90
CA ARG A 344 -11.11 15.69 -33.11
C ARG A 344 -10.66 16.81 -32.17
N LEU A 345 -11.28 17.98 -32.34
CA LEU A 345 -11.11 19.17 -31.50
C LEU A 345 -11.78 18.95 -30.12
N PRO A 346 -11.25 19.54 -29.03
CA PRO A 346 -11.77 19.36 -27.68
C PRO A 346 -13.03 20.18 -27.36
N ASP A 347 -13.78 19.65 -26.39
CA ASP A 347 -15.12 19.98 -25.91
C ASP A 347 -15.23 21.41 -25.31
N GLN A 348 -16.02 22.28 -25.95
CA GLN A 348 -16.52 23.53 -25.37
C GLN A 348 -17.94 23.29 -24.85
N SER A 349 -18.29 23.92 -23.72
CA SER A 349 -19.62 23.87 -23.07
C SER A 349 -20.79 23.77 -24.05
N VAL A 350 -21.22 22.53 -24.29
CA VAL A 350 -22.22 22.14 -25.29
C VAL A 350 -23.61 22.62 -24.86
N VAL A 351 -24.25 23.44 -25.69
CA VAL A 351 -25.67 23.77 -25.62
C VAL A 351 -26.41 23.01 -26.73
N CYS A 352 -27.28 22.07 -26.36
CA CYS A 352 -28.16 21.41 -27.30
C CYS A 352 -29.37 22.29 -27.61
N SER A 353 -29.76 22.38 -28.89
CA SER A 353 -30.98 23.11 -29.30
C SER A 353 -32.21 22.57 -28.56
N GLN A 354 -33.21 23.40 -28.30
CA GLN A 354 -34.44 23.01 -27.60
C GLN A 354 -35.04 21.70 -28.17
N GLY A 355 -35.30 20.73 -27.27
CA GLY A 355 -35.81 19.39 -27.62
C GLY A 355 -34.73 18.36 -27.98
N TRP A 356 -33.44 18.65 -27.82
CA TRP A 356 -32.33 17.70 -27.93
C TRP A 356 -31.69 17.45 -26.56
N SER A 357 -31.40 16.19 -26.25
CA SER A 357 -30.78 15.76 -24.99
C SER A 357 -29.26 15.66 -25.14
N LYS A 358 -28.51 16.26 -24.21
CA LYS A 358 -27.04 16.25 -24.19
C LYS A 358 -26.50 14.97 -23.57
N HIS A 359 -25.49 14.37 -24.19
CA HIS A 359 -24.66 13.34 -23.57
C HIS A 359 -23.26 13.38 -24.18
N GLY A 360 -22.24 13.58 -23.33
CA GLY A 360 -20.90 13.95 -23.77
C GLY A 360 -20.93 15.20 -24.67
N SER A 361 -20.22 15.14 -25.79
CA SER A 361 -20.12 16.21 -26.79
C SER A 361 -21.22 16.17 -27.87
N ARG A 362 -22.28 15.36 -27.69
CA ARG A 362 -23.31 15.11 -28.70
C ARG A 362 -24.70 15.42 -28.19
N CYS A 363 -25.55 15.84 -29.12
CA CYS A 363 -26.96 16.08 -28.89
C CYS A 363 -27.78 14.99 -29.59
N PHE A 364 -28.68 14.35 -28.84
CA PHE A 364 -29.56 13.29 -29.32
C PHE A 364 -31.01 13.72 -29.31
N ARG A 365 -31.78 13.32 -30.34
CA ARG A 365 -33.23 13.54 -30.36
C ARG A 365 -33.92 12.40 -31.08
N VAL A 366 -35.00 11.91 -30.47
CA VAL A 366 -35.89 10.89 -31.06
C VAL A 366 -36.97 11.59 -31.87
N PHE A 367 -37.21 11.05 -33.07
CA PHE A 367 -38.21 11.51 -34.01
C PHE A 367 -39.22 10.38 -34.25
N THR A 368 -40.50 10.68 -34.08
CA THR A 368 -41.60 9.68 -34.17
C THR A 368 -42.21 9.59 -35.57
N ASN A 369 -41.84 10.48 -36.49
CA ASN A 369 -42.29 10.41 -37.89
C ASN A 369 -41.71 9.18 -38.57
N LYS A 370 -42.59 8.27 -38.99
CA LYS A 370 -42.20 6.98 -39.56
C LYS A 370 -41.62 7.13 -40.98
N MET A 371 -40.36 6.78 -41.17
CA MET A 371 -39.66 6.85 -42.45
C MET A 371 -38.85 5.58 -42.70
N ASN A 372 -38.55 5.29 -43.97
CA ASN A 372 -37.58 4.24 -44.32
C ASN A 372 -36.16 4.68 -43.92
N TYR A 373 -35.21 3.74 -43.86
CA TYR A 373 -33.86 4.02 -43.37
C TYR A 373 -33.18 5.16 -44.13
N ALA A 374 -33.29 5.17 -45.47
CA ALA A 374 -32.78 6.25 -46.31
C ALA A 374 -33.43 7.61 -46.02
N GLY A 375 -34.75 7.64 -45.79
CA GLY A 375 -35.48 8.84 -45.40
C GLY A 375 -35.12 9.35 -44.00
N ALA A 376 -34.94 8.44 -43.04
CA ALA A 376 -34.50 8.75 -41.69
C ALA A 376 -33.07 9.33 -41.68
N LYS A 377 -32.16 8.73 -42.45
CA LYS A 377 -30.80 9.22 -42.71
C LYS A 377 -30.81 10.62 -43.31
N ALA A 378 -31.61 10.85 -44.36
CA ALA A 378 -31.76 12.17 -44.97
C ALA A 378 -32.36 13.20 -44.00
N ALA A 379 -33.33 12.79 -43.18
CA ALA A 379 -33.95 13.65 -42.19
C ALA A 379 -32.95 14.11 -41.10
N CYS A 380 -32.11 13.20 -40.58
CA CYS A 380 -31.04 13.59 -39.66
C CYS A 380 -30.01 14.52 -40.30
N ARG A 381 -29.63 14.26 -41.56
CA ARG A 381 -28.73 15.14 -42.33
C ARG A 381 -29.31 16.54 -42.50
N SER A 382 -30.60 16.67 -42.77
CA SER A 382 -31.31 17.97 -42.85
C SER A 382 -31.31 18.77 -41.54
N LYS A 383 -30.97 18.12 -40.42
CA LYS A 383 -30.90 18.71 -39.07
C LYS A 383 -29.45 18.90 -38.60
N GLY A 384 -28.48 18.77 -39.51
CA GLY A 384 -27.06 18.95 -39.22
C GLY A 384 -26.42 17.77 -38.50
N GLY A 385 -26.97 16.55 -38.65
CA GLY A 385 -26.53 15.35 -37.94
C GLY A 385 -26.61 14.06 -38.75
N SER A 386 -26.43 12.93 -38.08
CA SER A 386 -26.57 11.58 -38.61
C SER A 386 -27.58 10.78 -37.79
N LEU A 387 -27.93 9.57 -38.24
CA LEU A 387 -28.59 8.61 -37.35
C LEU A 387 -27.64 8.29 -36.17
N ALA A 388 -28.20 8.05 -34.99
CA ALA A 388 -27.43 7.84 -33.77
C ALA A 388 -26.56 6.57 -33.81
N LEU A 389 -25.34 6.66 -33.27
CA LEU A 389 -24.33 5.61 -33.34
C LEU A 389 -23.96 5.11 -31.92
N PRO A 390 -24.78 4.24 -31.29
CA PRO A 390 -24.51 3.71 -29.95
C PRO A 390 -23.33 2.72 -29.95
N LYS A 391 -22.10 3.23 -29.96
CA LYS A 391 -20.86 2.43 -30.04
C LYS A 391 -20.35 1.91 -28.69
N ASP A 392 -21.00 2.30 -27.59
CA ASP A 392 -20.71 1.85 -26.22
C ASP A 392 -22.01 1.64 -25.43
N LYS A 393 -21.88 0.93 -24.29
CA LYS A 393 -23.02 0.60 -23.42
C LYS A 393 -23.71 1.85 -22.85
N PRO A 394 -23.00 2.88 -22.33
CA PRO A 394 -23.63 4.10 -21.81
C PRO A 394 -24.49 4.84 -22.85
N THR A 395 -23.98 5.00 -24.07
CA THR A 395 -24.69 5.65 -25.17
C THR A 395 -25.91 4.84 -25.57
N ASN A 396 -25.78 3.51 -25.70
CA ASN A 396 -26.91 2.63 -25.99
C ASN A 396 -28.02 2.75 -24.93
N ASP A 397 -27.67 2.69 -23.65
CA ASP A 397 -28.62 2.77 -22.54
C ASP A 397 -29.32 4.14 -22.49
N LEU A 398 -28.63 5.22 -22.86
CA LEU A 398 -29.26 6.52 -23.08
C LEU A 398 -30.27 6.49 -24.22
N LEU A 399 -29.92 5.97 -25.40
CA LEU A 399 -30.82 5.95 -26.55
C LEU A 399 -32.10 5.18 -26.25
N VAL A 400 -31.98 4.06 -25.54
CA VAL A 400 -33.11 3.27 -25.03
C VAL A 400 -33.98 4.10 -24.09
N ARG A 401 -33.38 4.82 -23.13
CA ARG A 401 -34.11 5.71 -22.20
C ARG A 401 -34.83 6.84 -22.94
N LEU A 402 -34.16 7.54 -23.87
CA LEU A 402 -34.76 8.62 -24.65
C LEU A 402 -35.94 8.13 -25.49
N ARG A 403 -35.80 6.96 -26.14
CA ARG A 403 -36.89 6.35 -26.90
C ARG A 403 -38.06 5.97 -25.98
N ASN A 404 -37.78 5.32 -24.86
CA ASN A 404 -38.79 4.91 -23.88
C ASN A 404 -39.55 6.08 -23.29
N GLY A 405 -38.87 7.21 -23.03
CA GLY A 405 -39.50 8.42 -22.54
C GLY A 405 -40.47 9.07 -23.53
N ILE A 406 -40.38 8.76 -24.83
CA ILE A 406 -41.24 9.34 -25.88
C ILE A 406 -42.28 8.33 -26.36
N SER A 407 -41.88 7.10 -26.69
CA SER A 407 -42.78 6.04 -27.11
C SER A 407 -42.16 4.65 -26.87
N PRO A 408 -42.50 3.98 -25.75
CA PRO A 408 -41.93 2.67 -25.42
C PRO A 408 -42.37 1.56 -26.39
N SER A 409 -43.45 1.77 -27.16
CA SER A 409 -44.00 0.80 -28.12
C SER A 409 -43.50 0.96 -29.56
N ALA A 410 -42.74 2.02 -29.87
CA ALA A 410 -42.29 2.32 -31.23
C ALA A 410 -40.79 1.98 -31.42
N PRO A 411 -40.43 1.12 -32.39
CA PRO A 411 -39.04 0.89 -32.75
C PRO A 411 -38.45 2.13 -33.44
N VAL A 412 -37.13 2.28 -33.38
CA VAL A 412 -36.42 3.42 -33.97
C VAL A 412 -35.15 3.01 -34.70
N TRP A 413 -34.92 3.60 -35.88
CA TRP A 413 -33.69 3.43 -36.64
C TRP A 413 -32.48 4.03 -35.91
N ILE A 414 -31.35 3.31 -35.96
CA ILE A 414 -30.02 3.76 -35.57
C ILE A 414 -29.08 3.66 -36.78
N GLY A 415 -27.93 4.31 -36.74
CA GLY A 415 -27.04 4.45 -37.90
C GLY A 415 -26.13 3.26 -38.17
N LEU A 416 -26.63 2.03 -38.07
CA LEU A 416 -25.89 0.78 -38.36
C LEU A 416 -26.59 0.01 -39.47
N ASN A 417 -25.82 -0.50 -40.43
CA ASN A 417 -26.32 -1.23 -41.59
C ASN A 417 -25.19 -2.09 -42.21
N ASP A 418 -25.53 -3.10 -42.97
CA ASP A 418 -24.59 -3.94 -43.74
C ASP A 418 -24.94 -3.97 -45.25
N ILE A 419 -25.66 -2.93 -45.72
CA ILE A 419 -26.12 -2.74 -47.11
C ILE A 419 -25.03 -2.99 -48.16
N GLN A 420 -23.77 -2.66 -47.85
CA GLN A 420 -22.65 -2.81 -48.80
C GLN A 420 -22.07 -4.23 -48.84
N GLN A 421 -22.11 -4.94 -47.71
CA GLN A 421 -21.57 -6.29 -47.59
C GLN A 421 -22.27 -7.01 -46.45
N GLU A 422 -23.06 -8.02 -46.82
CA GLU A 422 -23.80 -8.88 -45.90
C GLU A 422 -22.92 -9.40 -44.74
N GLY A 423 -23.40 -9.26 -43.51
CA GLY A 423 -22.70 -9.65 -42.29
C GLY A 423 -21.58 -8.68 -41.86
N ARG A 424 -21.25 -7.67 -42.67
CA ARG A 424 -20.29 -6.60 -42.32
C ARG A 424 -21.05 -5.31 -42.00
N PHE A 425 -21.46 -5.19 -40.75
CA PHE A 425 -22.14 -4.00 -40.25
C PHE A 425 -21.19 -2.79 -40.15
N VAL A 426 -21.57 -1.71 -40.83
CA VAL A 426 -20.86 -0.44 -40.91
C VAL A 426 -21.76 0.68 -40.40
N TRP A 427 -21.20 1.52 -39.54
CA TRP A 427 -21.84 2.71 -39.01
C TRP A 427 -21.96 3.79 -40.09
N GLU A 428 -22.87 4.75 -39.92
CA GLU A 428 -23.03 5.89 -40.84
C GLU A 428 -21.76 6.76 -41.00
N ASP A 429 -20.81 6.67 -40.06
CA ASP A 429 -19.51 7.34 -40.14
C ASP A 429 -18.41 6.50 -40.84
N GLY A 430 -18.77 5.33 -41.38
CA GLY A 430 -17.89 4.46 -42.17
C GLY A 430 -17.07 3.47 -41.37
N GLN A 431 -17.13 3.50 -40.03
CA GLN A 431 -16.45 2.52 -39.19
C GLN A 431 -17.21 1.19 -39.16
N VAL A 432 -16.50 0.07 -39.11
CA VAL A 432 -17.09 -1.26 -38.91
C VAL A 432 -17.53 -1.42 -37.44
N LEU A 433 -18.56 -2.23 -37.18
CA LEU A 433 -18.98 -2.59 -35.83
C LEU A 433 -17.81 -3.15 -35.00
N GLY A 434 -17.59 -2.57 -33.81
CA GLY A 434 -16.53 -2.98 -32.87
C GLY A 434 -16.95 -4.10 -31.92
N SER A 435 -16.28 -4.22 -30.77
CA SER A 435 -16.54 -5.26 -29.76
C SER A 435 -17.88 -5.10 -29.03
N PHE A 436 -18.37 -3.87 -28.86
CA PHE A 436 -19.67 -3.61 -28.25
C PHE A 436 -20.81 -3.77 -29.26
N SER A 437 -21.88 -4.46 -28.85
CA SER A 437 -23.14 -4.50 -29.58
C SER A 437 -24.35 -4.58 -28.66
N GLY A 438 -25.47 -4.01 -29.11
CA GLY A 438 -26.76 -4.08 -28.43
C GLY A 438 -27.71 -5.13 -28.99
N TRP A 439 -27.20 -6.12 -29.74
CA TRP A 439 -28.00 -7.15 -30.42
C TRP A 439 -28.95 -7.89 -29.48
N ALA A 440 -30.12 -8.25 -30.01
CA ALA A 440 -31.00 -9.19 -29.36
C ALA A 440 -30.43 -10.61 -29.46
N PHE A 441 -31.02 -11.52 -28.69
CA PHE A 441 -30.72 -12.94 -28.80
C PHE A 441 -31.01 -13.44 -30.23
N ASP A 442 -30.06 -14.16 -30.83
CA ASP A 442 -30.07 -14.62 -32.23
C ASP A 442 -30.17 -13.50 -33.28
N GLU A 443 -29.52 -12.35 -33.03
CA GLU A 443 -29.34 -11.26 -33.99
C GLU A 443 -27.85 -10.88 -34.11
N PRO A 444 -27.38 -10.39 -35.27
CA PRO A 444 -28.11 -10.26 -36.54
C PRO A 444 -28.30 -11.63 -37.20
N ASN A 445 -29.52 -11.96 -37.62
CA ASN A 445 -29.82 -13.25 -38.27
C ASN A 445 -30.04 -13.15 -39.77
N ASN A 446 -29.95 -11.94 -40.34
CA ASN A 446 -30.26 -11.62 -41.73
C ASN A 446 -31.45 -12.43 -42.25
N GLN A 447 -32.66 -12.13 -41.74
CA GLN A 447 -33.86 -12.91 -42.05
C GLN A 447 -33.95 -13.25 -43.55
N PRO A 448 -33.76 -14.53 -43.95
CA PRO A 448 -33.47 -14.90 -45.34
C PRO A 448 -34.56 -14.55 -46.35
N ARG A 449 -35.76 -14.22 -45.87
CA ARG A 449 -36.92 -13.86 -46.70
C ARG A 449 -36.96 -12.37 -47.10
N TRP A 450 -36.19 -11.49 -46.47
CA TRP A 450 -36.44 -10.05 -46.56
C TRP A 450 -35.22 -9.14 -46.72
N ASN A 451 -33.98 -9.67 -46.74
CA ASN A 451 -32.73 -8.90 -46.92
C ASN A 451 -32.61 -7.74 -45.92
N ALA A 452 -32.26 -8.09 -44.68
CA ALA A 452 -32.51 -7.27 -43.50
C ALA A 452 -31.35 -6.30 -43.18
N ASP A 453 -30.98 -5.43 -44.11
CA ASP A 453 -29.65 -4.79 -44.04
C ASP A 453 -29.52 -3.57 -43.09
N CYS A 454 -30.58 -3.20 -42.36
CA CYS A 454 -30.63 -1.96 -41.56
C CYS A 454 -31.02 -2.21 -40.11
N VAL A 455 -30.39 -1.50 -39.16
CA VAL A 455 -30.55 -1.80 -37.73
C VAL A 455 -31.47 -0.82 -37.01
N ARG A 456 -32.36 -1.36 -36.18
CA ARG A 456 -33.25 -0.61 -35.30
C ARG A 456 -33.13 -1.07 -33.85
N ILE A 457 -33.46 -0.19 -32.90
CA ILE A 457 -33.75 -0.57 -31.51
C ILE A 457 -35.24 -0.96 -31.45
N ASP A 458 -35.54 -2.18 -31.01
CA ASP A 458 -36.92 -2.68 -30.91
C ASP A 458 -37.65 -2.15 -29.66
N LYS A 459 -38.97 -2.25 -29.69
CA LYS A 459 -39.87 -1.76 -28.62
C LYS A 459 -39.59 -2.40 -27.26
N SER A 460 -40.04 -1.74 -26.20
CA SER A 460 -40.09 -2.34 -24.87
C SER A 460 -41.20 -3.39 -24.81
N THR A 461 -41.06 -4.35 -23.90
CA THR A 461 -42.14 -5.28 -23.54
C THR A 461 -42.97 -4.74 -22.38
N SER A 462 -44.21 -5.21 -22.29
CA SER A 462 -45.11 -5.00 -21.15
C SER A 462 -45.31 -6.31 -20.39
N TRP A 463 -45.87 -6.25 -19.17
CA TRP A 463 -46.23 -7.43 -18.38
C TRP A 463 -47.24 -8.38 -19.04
N GLN A 464 -47.87 -7.95 -20.14
CA GLN A 464 -48.82 -8.74 -20.93
C GLN A 464 -48.15 -9.45 -22.13
N ASP A 465 -46.87 -9.18 -22.40
CA ASP A 465 -46.14 -9.83 -23.49
C ASP A 465 -45.67 -11.25 -23.08
N PRO A 466 -45.75 -12.25 -23.99
CA PRO A 466 -45.21 -13.58 -23.74
C PRO A 466 -43.72 -13.53 -23.37
N SER A 467 -43.29 -14.38 -22.42
CA SER A 467 -41.91 -14.39 -21.89
C SER A 467 -40.82 -14.49 -22.96
N TRP A 468 -41.09 -15.18 -24.08
CA TRP A 468 -40.13 -15.28 -25.19
C TRP A 468 -39.82 -13.91 -25.84
N ARG A 469 -40.70 -12.92 -25.73
CA ARG A 469 -40.50 -11.55 -26.27
C ARG A 469 -39.57 -10.69 -25.43
N MET A 470 -39.33 -11.01 -24.16
CA MET A 470 -38.39 -10.25 -23.31
C MET A 470 -36.97 -10.22 -23.88
N LYS A 471 -36.58 -11.24 -24.65
CA LYS A 471 -35.26 -11.36 -25.29
C LYS A 471 -34.97 -10.29 -26.35
N TYR A 472 -36.01 -9.63 -26.88
CA TYR A 472 -35.90 -8.60 -27.93
C TYR A 472 -36.17 -7.18 -27.41
N ALA A 473 -36.58 -7.06 -26.15
CA ALA A 473 -37.00 -5.78 -25.58
C ALA A 473 -35.81 -4.81 -25.48
N ASN A 474 -35.94 -3.62 -26.09
CA ASN A 474 -34.90 -2.59 -26.09
C ASN A 474 -33.55 -3.02 -26.70
N LYS A 475 -33.52 -4.11 -27.47
CA LYS A 475 -32.33 -4.63 -28.14
C LYS A 475 -32.33 -4.30 -29.63
N TRP A 476 -31.17 -4.44 -30.26
CA TRP A 476 -30.98 -4.19 -31.69
C TRP A 476 -31.46 -5.38 -32.49
N ARG A 477 -32.08 -5.09 -33.63
CA ARG A 477 -32.43 -6.08 -34.65
C ARG A 477 -32.11 -5.53 -36.01
N ASP A 478 -31.60 -6.40 -36.87
CA ASP A 478 -31.51 -6.13 -38.29
C ASP A 478 -32.94 -6.20 -38.90
N PHE A 479 -33.20 -5.40 -39.92
CA PHE A 479 -34.54 -5.24 -40.48
C PHE A 479 -34.46 -4.68 -41.90
N PRO A 480 -35.40 -5.03 -42.80
CA PRO A 480 -35.48 -4.46 -44.13
C PRO A 480 -35.46 -2.93 -44.12
N CYS A 481 -34.53 -2.33 -44.87
CA CYS A 481 -34.30 -0.89 -44.92
C CYS A 481 -35.53 -0.08 -45.41
N ASN A 482 -36.50 -0.73 -46.05
CA ASN A 482 -37.77 -0.14 -46.48
C ASN A 482 -38.81 0.02 -45.35
N GLY A 483 -38.57 -0.57 -44.17
CA GLY A 483 -39.44 -0.48 -43.00
C GLY A 483 -39.63 0.95 -42.53
N ARG A 484 -40.85 1.33 -42.10
CA ARG A 484 -41.16 2.72 -41.72
C ARG A 484 -41.24 2.86 -40.19
N PHE A 485 -40.17 3.37 -39.58
CA PHE A 485 -40.04 3.53 -38.12
C PHE A 485 -39.66 4.96 -37.75
N GLY A 486 -39.78 5.28 -36.45
CA GLY A 486 -39.14 6.46 -35.92
C GLY A 486 -37.62 6.33 -36.03
N PHE A 487 -36.88 7.36 -35.64
CA PHE A 487 -35.42 7.34 -35.74
C PHE A 487 -34.81 8.26 -34.71
N ILE A 488 -33.56 7.97 -34.33
CA ILE A 488 -32.80 8.84 -33.42
C ILE A 488 -31.72 9.52 -34.23
N CYS A 489 -31.68 10.85 -34.16
CA CYS A 489 -30.58 11.61 -34.73
C CYS A 489 -29.57 11.99 -33.65
N GLU A 490 -28.30 12.05 -34.05
CA GLU A 490 -27.20 12.64 -33.30
C GLU A 490 -26.60 13.81 -34.09
N LYS A 491 -26.18 14.88 -33.42
CA LYS A 491 -25.41 15.98 -34.04
C LYS A 491 -24.38 16.57 -33.08
N ALA A 492 -23.36 17.21 -33.65
CA ALA A 492 -22.45 18.07 -32.90
C ALA A 492 -23.14 19.40 -32.55
N SER A 493 -22.78 20.03 -31.43
CA SER A 493 -23.28 21.37 -31.07
C SER A 493 -22.57 22.48 -31.85
N SER A 494 -23.29 23.54 -32.19
CA SER A 494 -22.77 24.72 -32.92
C SER A 494 -22.32 25.82 -31.96
N GLY A 495 -21.03 26.15 -31.92
CA GLY A 495 -20.45 27.33 -31.24
C GLY A 495 -19.24 27.89 -32.02
N PRO A 496 -18.87 29.17 -31.85
CA PRO A 496 -17.85 29.84 -32.66
C PRO A 496 -16.43 29.34 -32.36
N ILE A 497 -15.60 29.31 -33.40
CA ILE A 497 -14.24 28.80 -33.40
C ILE A 497 -13.32 29.80 -32.69
N GLY A 498 -12.96 29.50 -31.44
CA GLY A 498 -11.73 29.95 -30.80
C GLY A 498 -10.69 28.83 -30.91
N ILE A 499 -9.46 29.17 -31.26
CA ILE A 499 -8.34 28.23 -31.37
C ILE A 499 -8.12 27.58 -29.99
N THR A 500 -8.57 26.33 -29.80
CA THR A 500 -8.37 25.59 -28.54
C THR A 500 -7.12 24.73 -28.62
N ALA A 501 -6.32 24.79 -27.54
CA ALA A 501 -5.15 23.96 -27.31
C ALA A 501 -5.50 22.47 -27.41
N ALA A 502 -4.55 21.64 -27.84
CA ALA A 502 -4.72 20.19 -27.87
C ALA A 502 -5.16 19.66 -26.48
N PRO A 503 -6.07 18.68 -26.40
CA PRO A 503 -6.44 18.05 -25.13
C PRO A 503 -5.21 17.49 -24.44
N ALA A 504 -5.13 17.72 -23.11
CA ALA A 504 -4.03 17.25 -22.29
C ALA A 504 -3.98 15.71 -22.28
N ARG A 505 -2.77 15.17 -22.26
CA ARG A 505 -2.46 13.74 -22.31
C ARG A 505 -1.66 13.35 -21.08
N GLY A 506 -1.57 12.05 -20.82
CA GLY A 506 -0.80 11.46 -19.75
C GLY A 506 -1.27 11.89 -18.36
N LEU A 507 -2.58 12.00 -18.16
CA LEU A 507 -3.19 12.41 -16.90
C LEU A 507 -3.49 11.19 -16.01
N LEU A 508 -3.55 11.43 -14.70
CA LEU A 508 -4.19 10.54 -13.74
C LEU A 508 -5.70 10.85 -13.66
N LYS A 509 -6.50 9.81 -13.43
CA LYS A 509 -7.94 9.95 -13.17
C LYS A 509 -8.17 10.85 -11.97
N SER A 510 -9.18 11.70 -12.05
CA SER A 510 -9.58 12.58 -10.97
C SER A 510 -11.09 12.81 -10.97
N ARG A 511 -11.59 13.37 -9.88
CA ARG A 511 -12.97 13.86 -9.80
C ARG A 511 -12.98 15.38 -9.87
N PRO A 512 -13.96 15.99 -10.56
CA PRO A 512 -14.22 17.42 -10.43
C PRO A 512 -14.51 17.79 -8.98
N ASN A 513 -14.19 19.02 -8.59
CA ASN A 513 -14.59 19.52 -7.29
C ASN A 513 -16.12 19.72 -7.25
N PRO A 514 -16.84 19.08 -6.30
CA PRO A 514 -18.30 19.10 -6.31
C PRO A 514 -18.89 20.45 -5.89
N ALA A 515 -18.12 21.31 -5.20
CA ALA A 515 -18.58 22.65 -4.82
C ALA A 515 -18.38 23.70 -5.90
N ASP A 516 -17.29 23.63 -6.67
CA ASP A 516 -16.96 24.63 -7.68
C ASP A 516 -16.10 24.02 -8.79
N ALA A 517 -16.58 24.08 -10.03
CA ALA A 517 -15.86 23.57 -11.19
C ALA A 517 -14.52 24.30 -11.47
N ASN A 518 -14.29 25.48 -10.87
CA ASN A 518 -13.04 26.21 -10.99
C ASN A 518 -12.00 25.82 -9.92
N LYS A 519 -12.40 25.06 -8.89
CA LYS A 519 -11.49 24.54 -7.88
C LYS A 519 -10.77 23.29 -8.36
N LYS A 520 -9.64 22.98 -7.73
CA LYS A 520 -8.79 21.84 -8.10
C LYS A 520 -9.48 20.51 -7.81
N GLU A 521 -9.13 19.55 -8.65
CA GLU A 521 -9.65 18.18 -8.67
C GLU A 521 -9.35 17.38 -7.40
N PHE A 522 -10.14 16.33 -7.17
CA PHE A 522 -9.93 15.36 -6.10
C PHE A 522 -9.45 14.01 -6.64
N LEU A 523 -8.97 13.16 -5.75
CA LEU A 523 -8.69 11.75 -6.05
C LEU A 523 -9.91 11.01 -6.63
N PRO A 524 -9.71 9.99 -7.47
CA PRO A 524 -10.78 9.23 -8.12
C PRO A 524 -11.64 8.35 -7.19
N SER A 525 -12.85 8.05 -7.69
CA SER A 525 -13.67 6.84 -7.49
C SER A 525 -12.95 5.57 -7.11
N ASN A 526 -12.91 5.14 -5.84
CA ASN A 526 -12.84 3.69 -5.64
C ASN A 526 -14.21 3.08 -5.99
N MET A 527 -14.35 2.53 -7.21
CA MET A 527 -15.60 1.97 -7.76
C MET A 527 -15.62 0.43 -7.79
N THR A 528 -14.55 -0.24 -7.36
CA THR A 528 -14.51 -1.70 -7.24
C THR A 528 -15.22 -2.10 -5.96
N GLU A 529 -16.53 -2.35 -6.12
CA GLU A 529 -17.43 -2.90 -5.11
C GLU A 529 -16.93 -4.28 -4.64
N GLU A 530 -16.24 -4.33 -3.50
CA GLU A 530 -16.22 -5.54 -2.66
C GLU A 530 -16.10 -5.22 -1.17
N PHE A 531 -15.33 -4.18 -0.78
CA PHE A 531 -15.15 -3.81 0.64
C PHE A 531 -14.98 -2.29 0.82
N GLY A 532 -16.03 -1.53 0.49
CA GLY A 532 -16.01 -0.06 0.60
C GLY A 532 -15.77 0.43 2.03
N CYS A 533 -15.24 1.65 2.16
CA CYS A 533 -15.52 2.46 3.34
C CYS A 533 -17.04 2.55 3.42
N PRO A 534 -17.70 2.05 4.49
CA PRO A 534 -19.15 2.13 4.58
C PRO A 534 -19.53 3.59 4.36
N GLU A 535 -20.36 3.86 3.36
CA GLU A 535 -20.85 5.20 3.03
C GLU A 535 -21.32 5.86 4.32
N PHE A 536 -20.51 6.78 4.87
CA PHE A 536 -20.85 7.43 6.11
C PHE A 536 -21.98 8.41 5.82
N ARG A 537 -23.22 7.94 5.94
CA ARG A 537 -24.47 8.73 5.85
C ARG A 537 -24.49 9.76 4.71
N GLY A 538 -24.10 9.38 3.50
CA GLY A 538 -23.98 10.32 2.39
C GLY A 538 -23.67 9.68 1.04
N SER A 539 -23.37 10.52 0.04
CA SER A 539 -23.01 10.10 -1.34
C SER A 539 -21.50 10.13 -1.59
N GLU A 540 -20.72 10.44 -0.55
CA GLU A 540 -19.26 10.53 -0.55
C GLU A 540 -18.63 9.13 -0.62
N THR A 541 -17.74 8.93 -1.59
CA THR A 541 -17.03 7.66 -1.80
C THR A 541 -15.55 7.79 -1.46
N CYS A 542 -14.94 6.71 -0.97
CA CYS A 542 -13.52 6.69 -0.65
C CYS A 542 -12.64 6.98 -1.88
N SER A 543 -11.43 7.47 -1.62
CA SER A 543 -10.46 7.84 -2.64
C SER A 543 -9.67 6.61 -3.11
N GLN A 544 -9.27 6.60 -4.37
CA GLN A 544 -8.34 5.63 -4.94
C GLN A 544 -7.01 6.32 -5.29
N ALA A 545 -5.90 5.65 -5.02
CA ALA A 545 -4.53 6.07 -5.33
C ALA A 545 -3.66 4.84 -5.58
N GLY A 546 -2.35 5.05 -5.77
CA GLY A 546 -1.37 3.97 -5.94
C GLY A 546 -1.14 3.09 -4.70
N ASP A 547 -1.52 3.58 -3.52
CA ASP A 547 -1.49 2.83 -2.27
C ASP A 547 -2.89 2.72 -1.64
N VAL A 548 -3.22 1.54 -1.12
CA VAL A 548 -4.56 1.21 -0.60
C VAL A 548 -4.89 1.92 0.71
N ARG A 549 -3.87 2.36 1.46
CA ARG A 549 -4.00 3.02 2.78
C ARG A 549 -4.29 4.51 2.65
N VAL A 550 -4.50 5.02 1.43
CA VAL A 550 -4.79 6.44 1.14
C VAL A 550 -5.93 7.04 1.98
N ASN A 551 -6.87 6.22 2.44
CA ASN A 551 -8.03 6.64 3.23
C ASN A 551 -7.85 6.48 4.75
N GLU A 552 -6.68 6.03 5.23
CA GLU A 552 -6.43 5.75 6.65
C GLU A 552 -6.78 6.96 7.51
N GLN A 553 -6.32 8.15 7.13
CA GLN A 553 -6.62 9.42 7.81
C GLN A 553 -6.66 10.60 6.81
N PRO A 554 -7.37 11.70 7.12
CA PRO A 554 -7.70 12.74 6.14
C PRO A 554 -6.53 13.64 5.71
N GLY A 555 -5.51 13.84 6.55
CA GLY A 555 -4.23 14.44 6.17
C GLY A 555 -3.47 13.63 5.11
N LEU A 556 -3.46 12.30 5.21
CA LEU A 556 -2.83 11.42 4.21
C LEU A 556 -3.56 11.52 2.87
N THR A 557 -4.90 11.40 2.88
CA THR A 557 -5.71 11.60 1.66
C THR A 557 -5.49 12.98 1.04
N SER A 558 -5.30 14.01 1.87
CA SER A 558 -5.00 15.38 1.42
C SER A 558 -3.64 15.47 0.74
N MET A 559 -2.60 14.81 1.28
CA MET A 559 -1.28 14.73 0.65
C MET A 559 -1.31 13.99 -0.70
N HIS A 560 -1.98 12.82 -0.77
CA HIS A 560 -2.19 12.12 -2.05
C HIS A 560 -2.91 13.01 -3.08
N THR A 561 -3.90 13.80 -2.63
CA THR A 561 -4.61 14.76 -3.49
C THR A 561 -3.66 15.83 -4.04
N VAL A 562 -2.73 16.34 -3.24
CA VAL A 562 -1.71 17.31 -3.69
C VAL A 562 -0.81 16.71 -4.77
N PHE A 563 -0.33 15.49 -4.60
CA PHE A 563 0.57 14.86 -5.57
C PHE A 563 -0.14 14.39 -6.86
N LEU A 564 -1.41 14.00 -6.79
CA LEU A 564 -2.26 13.83 -7.97
C LEU A 564 -2.33 15.12 -8.79
N ARG A 565 -2.62 16.25 -8.12
CA ARG A 565 -2.72 17.56 -8.76
C ARG A 565 -1.39 17.98 -9.37
N GLU A 566 -0.27 17.71 -8.69
CA GLU A 566 1.06 18.03 -9.21
C GLU A 566 1.38 17.25 -10.48
N HIS A 567 1.07 15.95 -10.52
CA HIS A 567 1.16 15.15 -11.75
C HIS A 567 0.34 15.78 -12.87
N ASN A 568 -0.96 15.99 -12.65
CA ASN A 568 -1.85 16.51 -13.69
C ASN A 568 -1.44 17.93 -14.14
N ARG A 569 -0.91 18.77 -13.26
CA ARG A 569 -0.36 20.10 -13.59
C ARG A 569 0.85 20.00 -14.52
N ILE A 570 1.81 19.13 -14.20
CA ILE A 570 3.01 18.91 -15.02
C ILE A 570 2.62 18.28 -16.37
N ALA A 571 1.80 17.22 -16.37
CA ALA A 571 1.36 16.52 -17.58
C ALA A 571 0.62 17.44 -18.56
N ARG A 572 -0.28 18.31 -18.07
CA ARG A 572 -0.94 19.35 -18.89
C ARG A 572 0.08 20.26 -19.55
N ARG A 573 1.12 20.69 -18.81
CA ARG A 573 2.15 21.60 -19.33
C ARG A 573 3.08 20.91 -20.33
N LEU A 574 3.51 19.67 -20.07
CA LEU A 574 4.32 18.88 -20.99
C LEU A 574 3.56 18.58 -22.29
N SER A 575 2.28 18.24 -22.21
CA SER A 575 1.40 18.05 -23.37
C SER A 575 1.35 19.28 -24.29
N GLN A 576 1.34 20.49 -23.69
CA GLN A 576 1.35 21.75 -24.44
C GLN A 576 2.73 22.06 -25.04
N LEU A 577 3.80 21.81 -24.30
CA LEU A 577 5.17 22.06 -24.74
C LEU A 577 5.61 21.09 -25.84
N ASN A 578 5.12 19.85 -25.78
CA ASN A 578 5.48 18.74 -26.67
C ASN A 578 4.24 18.17 -27.37
N PRO A 579 3.67 18.87 -28.39
CA PRO A 579 2.45 18.40 -29.05
C PRO A 579 2.55 17.05 -29.75
N ARG A 580 3.77 16.55 -30.01
CA ARG A 580 4.03 15.26 -30.66
C ARG A 580 4.16 14.09 -29.68
N TRP A 581 4.31 14.34 -28.39
CA TRP A 581 4.33 13.26 -27.39
C TRP A 581 2.93 12.65 -27.27
N ASP A 582 2.87 11.33 -27.30
CA ASP A 582 1.67 10.56 -27.04
C ASP A 582 1.35 10.51 -25.54
N ASP A 583 0.27 9.79 -25.20
CA ASP A 583 -0.21 9.66 -23.82
C ASP A 583 0.81 9.00 -22.90
N ASP A 584 1.39 7.87 -23.34
CA ASP A 584 2.38 7.13 -22.57
C ASP A 584 3.64 7.97 -22.33
N ARG A 585 4.15 8.68 -23.34
CA ARG A 585 5.33 9.52 -23.17
C ARG A 585 5.09 10.64 -22.16
N VAL A 586 3.97 11.35 -22.24
CA VAL A 586 3.66 12.41 -21.27
C VAL A 586 3.49 11.82 -19.87
N PHE A 587 2.80 10.70 -19.74
CA PHE A 587 2.58 10.04 -18.45
C PHE A 587 3.88 9.61 -17.79
N PHE A 588 4.71 8.83 -18.49
CA PHE A 588 5.95 8.29 -17.93
C PHE A 588 7.02 9.37 -17.70
N GLU A 589 7.09 10.41 -18.53
CA GLU A 589 7.95 11.57 -18.26
C GLU A 589 7.47 12.31 -17.00
N THR A 590 6.17 12.52 -16.85
CA THR A 590 5.60 13.17 -15.67
C THR A 590 5.83 12.34 -14.41
N ARG A 591 5.61 11.01 -14.46
CA ARG A 591 5.92 10.07 -13.38
C ARG A 591 7.39 10.17 -12.98
N LYS A 592 8.31 10.20 -13.96
CA LYS A 592 9.75 10.36 -13.71
C LYS A 592 10.08 11.68 -13.00
N ILE A 593 9.46 12.79 -13.40
CA ILE A 593 9.64 14.09 -12.72
C ILE A 593 9.09 14.04 -11.29
N VAL A 594 7.87 13.53 -11.08
CA VAL A 594 7.26 13.47 -9.74
C VAL A 594 8.05 12.56 -8.80
N GLY A 595 8.53 11.40 -9.28
CA GLY A 595 9.44 10.55 -8.51
C GLY A 595 10.73 11.27 -8.13
N ALA A 596 11.30 12.07 -9.05
CA ALA A 596 12.46 12.90 -8.75
C ALA A 596 12.17 14.02 -7.72
N LEU A 597 10.97 14.61 -7.75
CA LEU A 597 10.52 15.57 -6.75
C LEU A 597 10.39 14.91 -5.38
N MET A 598 9.82 13.70 -5.30
CA MET A 598 9.76 12.94 -4.04
C MET A 598 11.18 12.64 -3.51
N GLN A 599 12.08 12.14 -4.35
CA GLN A 599 13.49 11.93 -3.95
C GLN A 599 14.17 13.23 -3.47
N LYS A 600 13.95 14.35 -4.16
CA LYS A 600 14.50 15.64 -3.77
C LYS A 600 13.95 16.12 -2.42
N ILE A 601 12.65 16.00 -2.18
CA ILE A 601 12.02 16.44 -0.93
C ILE A 601 12.47 15.53 0.22
N THR A 602 12.46 14.21 0.02
CA THR A 602 12.93 13.25 1.03
C THR A 602 14.35 13.55 1.49
N TYR A 603 15.32 13.64 0.57
CA TYR A 603 16.73 13.77 0.94
C TYR A 603 17.17 15.21 1.20
N GLY A 604 16.46 16.19 0.63
CA GLY A 604 16.81 17.60 0.69
C GLY A 604 16.04 18.41 1.74
N GLU A 605 14.86 17.96 2.16
CA GLU A 605 14.00 18.69 3.11
C GLU A 605 13.62 17.82 4.31
N ASP A 606 13.12 16.59 4.12
CA ASP A 606 12.59 15.75 5.23
C ASP A 606 13.70 15.10 6.09
N LEU A 607 14.56 14.27 5.48
CA LEU A 607 15.62 13.55 6.20
C LEU A 607 16.57 14.43 7.03
N PRO A 608 16.94 15.66 6.61
CA PRO A 608 17.69 16.58 7.47
C PRO A 608 17.04 16.82 8.83
N HIS A 609 15.70 16.96 8.88
CA HIS A 609 14.94 17.21 10.11
C HIS A 609 14.68 15.92 10.90
N VAL A 610 14.68 14.77 10.23
CA VAL A 610 14.56 13.46 10.89
C VAL A 610 15.88 13.05 11.54
N LEU A 611 16.98 13.08 10.79
CA LEU A 611 18.25 12.46 11.17
C LEU A 611 19.25 13.43 11.82
N GLY A 612 19.10 14.73 11.60
CA GLY A 612 20.08 15.73 12.00
C GLY A 612 21.37 15.69 11.15
N PRO A 613 22.21 16.73 11.25
CA PRO A 613 23.36 16.94 10.37
C PRO A 613 24.43 15.85 10.45
N ASP A 614 24.64 15.27 11.64
CA ASP A 614 25.69 14.26 11.87
C ASP A 614 25.38 12.96 11.13
N ALA A 615 24.14 12.47 11.22
CA ALA A 615 23.71 11.27 10.50
C ALA A 615 23.61 11.52 8.99
N MET A 616 23.11 12.68 8.56
CA MET A 616 23.12 13.08 7.14
C MET A 616 24.53 13.01 6.54
N THR A 617 25.54 13.48 7.29
CA THR A 617 26.94 13.43 6.89
C THR A 617 27.49 12.01 6.90
N LYS A 618 27.29 11.27 8.00
CA LYS A 618 27.77 9.89 8.19
C LYS A 618 27.29 8.94 7.10
N PHE A 619 26.05 9.09 6.66
CA PHE A 619 25.43 8.22 5.67
C PHE A 619 25.44 8.80 4.25
N HIS A 620 26.09 9.94 4.03
CA HIS A 620 26.22 10.60 2.72
C HIS A 620 24.86 10.85 2.05
N LEU A 621 23.91 11.42 2.80
CA LEU A 621 22.53 11.65 2.33
C LEU A 621 22.32 13.04 1.73
N THR A 622 23.26 13.96 1.89
CA THR A 622 23.17 15.31 1.31
C THR A 622 23.19 15.27 -0.22
N LEU A 623 22.24 15.97 -0.84
CA LEU A 623 22.14 16.12 -2.30
C LEU A 623 23.31 16.91 -2.88
N VAL A 624 23.71 16.60 -4.12
CA VAL A 624 24.77 17.37 -4.79
C VAL A 624 24.20 18.70 -5.32
N GLN A 625 24.97 19.78 -5.18
CA GLN A 625 24.48 21.13 -5.50
C GLN A 625 24.49 21.45 -7.00
N SER A 626 25.38 20.80 -7.76
CA SER A 626 25.54 20.99 -9.21
C SER A 626 26.07 19.71 -9.86
N GLY A 627 25.88 19.55 -11.17
CA GLY A 627 26.29 18.35 -11.89
C GLY A 627 25.49 17.11 -11.47
N PHE A 628 26.12 15.94 -11.66
CA PHE A 628 25.50 14.62 -11.45
C PHE A 628 26.07 13.93 -10.22
N PHE A 629 25.25 13.11 -9.57
CA PHE A 629 25.71 12.15 -8.58
C PHE A 629 26.46 11.01 -9.28
N SER A 630 27.58 10.59 -8.68
CA SER A 630 28.45 9.53 -9.21
C SER A 630 28.59 8.35 -8.24
N GLY A 631 27.69 8.23 -7.26
CA GLY A 631 27.74 7.21 -6.21
C GLY A 631 26.78 6.04 -6.41
N TYR A 632 26.15 5.90 -7.58
CA TYR A 632 25.41 4.69 -7.91
C TYR A 632 26.37 3.49 -7.92
N ASP A 633 26.00 2.43 -7.22
CA ASP A 633 26.78 1.21 -7.06
C ASP A 633 25.87 -0.02 -7.24
N PRO A 634 26.01 -0.78 -8.34
CA PRO A 634 25.18 -1.95 -8.61
C PRO A 634 25.44 -3.12 -7.64
N SER A 635 26.45 -3.04 -6.76
CA SER A 635 26.66 -4.03 -5.70
C SER A 635 25.89 -3.74 -4.41
N VAL A 636 25.26 -2.56 -4.31
CA VAL A 636 24.41 -2.19 -3.17
C VAL A 636 23.01 -2.75 -3.37
N ASP A 637 22.51 -3.44 -2.35
CA ASP A 637 21.15 -3.98 -2.31
C ASP A 637 20.18 -2.94 -1.71
N PRO A 638 19.32 -2.29 -2.52
CA PRO A 638 18.36 -1.28 -2.07
C PRO A 638 17.13 -1.87 -1.36
N THR A 639 17.02 -3.18 -1.20
CA THR A 639 15.84 -3.81 -0.59
C THR A 639 15.60 -3.26 0.83
N ILE A 640 14.34 -2.96 1.16
CA ILE A 640 13.98 -2.49 2.49
C ILE A 640 14.34 -3.55 3.53
N SER A 641 15.01 -3.13 4.60
CA SER A 641 15.33 -3.99 5.71
C SER A 641 14.13 -4.19 6.64
N ASN A 642 14.00 -5.40 7.19
CA ASN A 642 12.84 -5.76 8.01
C ASN A 642 12.72 -4.85 9.26
N VAL A 643 13.86 -4.52 9.88
CA VAL A 643 13.90 -3.63 11.06
C VAL A 643 13.48 -2.20 10.72
N PHE A 644 13.77 -1.72 9.51
CA PHE A 644 13.35 -0.40 9.06
C PHE A 644 11.82 -0.33 8.96
N ALA A 645 11.21 -1.23 8.18
CA ALA A 645 9.76 -1.27 7.96
C ALA A 645 8.94 -1.60 9.22
N THR A 646 9.50 -2.45 10.09
CA THR A 646 8.75 -3.02 11.23
C THR A 646 8.92 -2.22 12.51
N ALA A 647 10.01 -1.46 12.66
CA ALA A 647 10.31 -0.73 13.89
C ALA A 647 10.82 0.69 13.65
N ALA A 648 11.96 0.86 12.98
CA ALA A 648 12.67 2.14 12.99
C ALA A 648 11.88 3.26 12.30
N TYR A 649 11.28 3.00 11.14
CA TYR A 649 10.54 4.02 10.39
C TYR A 649 9.12 4.27 10.92
N ARG A 650 8.70 3.50 11.95
CA ARG A 650 7.45 3.73 12.69
C ARG A 650 7.58 4.80 13.77
N PHE A 651 8.75 5.45 13.89
CA PHE A 651 8.98 6.55 14.82
C PHE A 651 7.93 7.67 14.66
N GLY A 652 7.45 7.89 13.43
CA GLY A 652 6.42 8.88 13.14
C GLY A 652 5.14 8.73 13.97
N HIS A 653 4.84 7.53 14.48
CA HIS A 653 3.68 7.30 15.35
C HIS A 653 3.74 8.07 16.68
N SER A 654 4.91 8.40 17.21
CA SER A 654 5.03 9.26 18.40
C SER A 654 4.87 10.75 18.06
N LEU A 655 5.03 11.14 16.80
CA LEU A 655 4.92 12.52 16.34
C LEU A 655 3.47 12.95 16.04
N VAL A 656 2.53 11.99 15.96
CA VAL A 656 1.15 12.27 15.56
C VAL A 656 0.37 13.01 16.64
N GLN A 657 -0.35 14.07 16.23
CA GLN A 657 -1.22 14.86 17.09
C GLN A 657 -2.60 14.22 17.17
N GLY A 658 -3.24 14.31 18.34
CA GLY A 658 -4.63 13.85 18.49
C GLY A 658 -5.66 14.71 17.75
N LEU A 659 -5.25 15.89 17.26
CA LEU A 659 -6.10 16.87 16.60
C LEU A 659 -5.40 17.46 15.37
N PHE A 660 -6.05 17.43 14.22
CA PHE A 660 -5.58 18.09 13.00
C PHE A 660 -6.31 19.41 12.80
N ARG A 661 -5.55 20.51 12.90
CA ARG A 661 -6.06 21.85 12.62
C ARG A 661 -6.37 22.01 11.15
N ARG A 662 -7.30 22.92 10.87
CA ARG A 662 -7.64 23.38 9.54
C ARG A 662 -7.47 24.89 9.51
N HIS A 663 -6.85 25.41 8.47
CA HIS A 663 -6.76 26.85 8.27
C HIS A 663 -7.47 27.27 6.98
N ASP A 664 -7.70 28.57 6.79
CA ASP A 664 -8.15 29.19 5.55
C ASP A 664 -6.93 29.69 4.71
N PRO A 665 -7.14 30.23 3.49
CA PRO A 665 -6.02 30.64 2.64
C PRO A 665 -5.04 31.65 3.25
N ASP A 666 -5.48 32.40 4.26
CA ASP A 666 -4.69 33.38 5.00
C ASP A 666 -4.12 32.79 6.31
N PHE A 667 -4.12 31.46 6.43
CA PHE A 667 -3.63 30.70 7.59
C PHE A 667 -4.39 30.97 8.90
N ASN A 668 -5.61 31.50 8.83
CA ASN A 668 -6.46 31.69 10.00
C ASN A 668 -7.29 30.43 10.27
N PRO A 669 -7.47 30.03 11.54
CA PRO A 669 -8.38 28.93 11.88
C PRO A 669 -9.86 29.31 11.66
N GLY A 670 -10.21 30.59 11.78
CA GLY A 670 -11.56 31.09 11.48
C GLY A 670 -12.67 30.28 12.17
N SER A 671 -13.69 29.91 11.39
CA SER A 671 -14.77 28.99 11.79
C SER A 671 -14.53 27.53 11.40
N LEU A 672 -13.30 27.17 11.02
CA LEU A 672 -12.96 25.83 10.57
C LEU A 672 -12.73 24.92 11.78
N CYS A 673 -13.50 23.84 11.86
CA CYS A 673 -13.43 22.90 12.95
C CYS A 673 -12.22 21.98 12.77
N PRO A 674 -11.35 21.84 13.79
CA PRO A 674 -10.28 20.85 13.74
C PRO A 674 -10.85 19.43 13.75
N ILE A 675 -10.07 18.47 13.24
CA ILE A 675 -10.45 17.06 13.15
C ILE A 675 -9.81 16.31 14.32
N GLU A 676 -10.61 15.73 15.20
CA GLU A 676 -10.10 14.79 16.20
C GLU A 676 -9.74 13.46 15.49
N LEU A 677 -8.48 13.04 15.60
CA LEU A 677 -7.95 11.93 14.80
C LEU A 677 -8.75 10.63 14.98
N ALA A 678 -9.19 10.35 16.22
CA ALA A 678 -10.01 9.18 16.54
C ALA A 678 -11.37 9.13 15.81
N PHE A 679 -11.83 10.26 15.25
CA PHE A 679 -13.04 10.37 14.42
C PHE A 679 -12.72 10.54 12.93
N GLY A 680 -11.46 10.78 12.59
CA GLY A 680 -11.00 11.03 11.22
C GLY A 680 -10.68 9.75 10.44
N PHE A 681 -10.39 8.63 11.13
CA PHE A 681 -9.99 7.40 10.46
C PHE A 681 -11.06 6.91 9.47
N PHE A 682 -10.66 6.61 8.23
CA PHE A 682 -11.55 6.15 7.15
C PHE A 682 -12.78 7.01 6.88
N ASN A 683 -12.76 8.29 7.29
CA ASN A 683 -13.91 9.18 7.17
C ASN A 683 -13.74 10.16 6.00
N PRO A 684 -14.31 9.86 4.81
CA PRO A 684 -14.15 10.69 3.62
C PRO A 684 -14.83 12.07 3.73
N SER A 685 -15.79 12.24 4.64
CA SER A 685 -16.55 13.49 4.78
C SER A 685 -15.64 14.69 5.04
N HIS A 686 -14.52 14.49 5.73
CA HIS A 686 -13.54 15.54 6.01
C HIS A 686 -12.85 16.11 4.76
N ILE A 687 -12.76 15.32 3.69
CA ILE A 687 -12.17 15.68 2.40
C ILE A 687 -13.17 16.41 1.52
N PHE A 688 -14.42 15.93 1.48
CA PHE A 688 -15.46 16.48 0.62
C PHE A 688 -16.23 17.67 1.24
N ASN A 689 -16.03 17.93 2.53
CA ASN A 689 -16.64 19.08 3.20
C ASN A 689 -15.99 20.40 2.77
N ASN A 690 -16.54 21.00 1.71
CA ASN A 690 -16.07 22.26 1.15
C ASN A 690 -16.32 23.47 2.05
N ASP A 691 -17.37 23.43 2.90
CA ASP A 691 -17.63 24.48 3.90
C ASP A 691 -16.53 24.51 4.97
N GLN A 692 -15.86 23.38 5.17
CA GLN A 692 -14.69 23.23 6.04
C GLN A 692 -13.37 23.28 5.26
N GLY A 693 -13.38 23.78 4.02
CA GLY A 693 -12.19 24.02 3.21
C GLY A 693 -11.50 22.77 2.63
N GLY A 694 -12.11 21.58 2.76
CA GLY A 694 -11.63 20.33 2.16
C GLY A 694 -10.15 19.99 2.47
N PRO A 695 -9.43 19.31 1.56
CA PRO A 695 -8.05 18.86 1.78
C PRO A 695 -7.07 20.04 1.90
N ASP A 696 -7.35 21.16 1.23
CA ASP A 696 -6.45 22.32 1.21
C ASP A 696 -6.36 22.97 2.60
N SER A 697 -7.49 23.03 3.32
CA SER A 697 -7.51 23.52 4.70
C SER A 697 -6.72 22.65 5.66
N ILE A 698 -6.76 21.33 5.44
CA ILE A 698 -6.05 20.33 6.25
C ILE A 698 -4.55 20.51 5.99
N MET A 699 -4.11 20.55 4.73
CA MET A 699 -2.70 20.77 4.41
C MET A 699 -2.16 22.07 5.01
N ARG A 700 -2.89 23.20 4.90
CA ARG A 700 -2.48 24.47 5.52
C ARG A 700 -2.44 24.39 7.05
N GLY A 701 -3.30 23.59 7.67
CA GLY A 701 -3.26 23.33 9.11
C GLY A 701 -2.04 22.48 9.51
N LEU A 702 -1.72 21.44 8.76
CA LEU A 702 -0.57 20.56 9.02
C LEU A 702 0.78 21.28 8.84
N THR A 703 0.88 22.21 7.89
CA THR A 703 2.07 23.06 7.75
C THR A 703 2.18 24.11 8.86
N ALA A 704 1.12 24.44 9.57
CA ALA A 704 1.15 25.48 10.60
C ALA A 704 1.14 24.94 12.03
N GLN A 705 0.69 23.71 12.26
CA GLN A 705 0.62 23.10 13.58
C GLN A 705 1.91 22.33 13.91
N PRO A 706 2.34 22.25 15.17
CA PRO A 706 3.45 21.41 15.58
C PRO A 706 3.08 19.92 15.60
N HIS A 707 4.06 19.05 15.39
CA HIS A 707 3.93 17.62 15.72
C HIS A 707 4.09 17.40 17.24
N GLN A 708 3.72 16.21 17.75
CA GLN A 708 4.06 15.80 19.12
C GLN A 708 5.56 15.62 19.24
N ASP A 709 6.17 16.04 20.34
CA ASP A 709 7.61 15.95 20.56
C ASP A 709 8.09 14.50 20.42
N PHE A 710 9.32 14.30 19.90
CA PHE A 710 9.87 12.96 19.79
C PHE A 710 10.23 12.44 21.18
N ASP A 711 9.36 11.62 21.75
CA ASP A 711 9.65 10.83 22.91
C ASP A 711 8.84 9.51 22.88
N ARG A 712 8.92 8.75 23.96
CA ARG A 712 8.16 7.50 24.13
C ARG A 712 6.63 7.72 24.16
N SER A 713 6.13 8.94 24.25
CA SER A 713 4.71 9.23 24.43
C SER A 713 3.94 9.03 23.13
N MET A 714 2.69 8.59 23.25
CA MET A 714 1.79 8.44 22.11
C MET A 714 0.38 8.88 22.51
N VAL A 715 -0.31 9.55 21.60
CA VAL A 715 -1.66 10.07 21.87
C VAL A 715 -2.67 8.93 22.01
N SER A 716 -3.63 9.09 22.94
CA SER A 716 -4.63 8.03 23.22
C SER A 716 -5.51 7.66 22.03
N GLY A 717 -5.61 8.54 21.03
CA GLY A 717 -6.26 8.25 19.75
C GLY A 717 -5.61 7.10 18.99
N LEU A 718 -4.32 6.84 19.22
CA LEU A 718 -3.56 5.75 18.61
C LEU A 718 -3.38 4.56 19.56
N THR A 719 -3.26 4.76 20.87
CA THR A 719 -3.02 3.65 21.82
C THR A 719 -4.29 3.02 22.38
N ASN A 720 -5.44 3.70 22.33
CA ASN A 720 -6.69 3.20 22.92
C ASN A 720 -7.88 3.22 21.97
N ARG A 721 -7.87 4.11 20.96
CA ARG A 721 -9.02 4.37 20.07
C ARG A 721 -8.69 4.20 18.59
N LEU A 722 -7.61 3.48 18.26
CA LEU A 722 -7.23 3.23 16.87
C LEU A 722 -8.39 2.51 16.17
N PHE A 723 -8.90 3.12 15.11
CA PHE A 723 -9.99 2.60 14.28
C PHE A 723 -11.28 2.23 15.04
N ALA A 724 -11.54 2.88 16.19
CA ALA A 724 -12.71 2.58 17.00
C ALA A 724 -14.02 2.62 16.20
N ASP A 725 -14.92 1.67 16.44
CA ASP A 725 -16.24 1.60 15.80
C ASP A 725 -17.37 1.46 16.85
N PRO A 726 -18.29 2.44 17.00
CA PRO A 726 -18.35 3.70 16.25
C PRO A 726 -17.12 4.60 16.48
N PRO A 727 -16.79 5.49 15.52
CA PRO A 727 -15.64 6.40 15.63
C PRO A 727 -15.57 7.14 16.97
N GLY A 728 -14.37 7.21 17.55
CA GLY A 728 -14.11 7.84 18.84
C GLY A 728 -14.58 7.09 20.08
N SER A 729 -15.18 5.90 19.95
CA SER A 729 -15.58 5.06 21.09
C SER A 729 -14.40 4.38 21.81
N ASP A 730 -14.70 3.64 22.89
CA ASP A 730 -13.76 2.75 23.59
C ASP A 730 -13.52 1.42 22.87
N ARG A 731 -14.11 1.24 21.68
CA ARG A 731 -14.03 0.00 20.89
C ARG A 731 -12.89 0.01 19.87
N GLY A 732 -11.73 0.53 20.27
CA GLY A 732 -10.55 0.67 19.41
C GLY A 732 -9.47 -0.40 19.64
N LEU A 733 -8.34 -0.19 18.99
CA LEU A 733 -7.10 -0.95 19.12
C LEU A 733 -5.97 -0.08 19.70
N ASP A 734 -4.81 -0.70 19.93
CA ASP A 734 -3.60 -0.06 20.45
C ASP A 734 -2.44 -0.17 19.45
N LEU A 735 -2.14 0.92 18.75
CA LEU A 735 -1.06 0.96 17.75
C LEU A 735 0.32 0.67 18.33
N ALA A 736 0.61 1.11 19.57
CA ALA A 736 1.89 0.85 20.20
C ALA A 736 2.04 -0.64 20.52
N ALA A 737 0.99 -1.26 21.08
CA ALA A 737 0.97 -2.70 21.31
C ALA A 737 1.06 -3.49 19.99
N LEU A 738 0.38 -3.05 18.93
CA LEU A 738 0.48 -3.66 17.59
C LEU A 738 1.91 -3.59 17.03
N ASN A 739 2.62 -2.47 17.20
CA ASN A 739 4.02 -2.33 16.73
C ASN A 739 4.96 -3.28 17.47
N ILE A 740 4.81 -3.39 18.80
CA ILE A 740 5.61 -4.30 19.61
C ILE A 740 5.33 -5.76 19.21
N GLN A 741 4.06 -6.13 19.10
CA GLN A 741 3.66 -7.49 18.73
C GLN A 741 4.12 -7.84 17.31
N ARG A 742 4.04 -6.89 16.36
CA ARG A 742 4.54 -7.04 14.99
C ARG A 742 6.06 -7.22 14.94
N GLY A 743 6.82 -6.52 15.78
CA GLY A 743 8.27 -6.74 15.90
C GLY A 743 8.62 -8.17 16.33
N ARG A 744 7.85 -8.74 17.26
CA ARG A 744 8.00 -10.14 17.72
C ARG A 744 7.55 -11.16 16.67
N ASP A 745 6.45 -10.88 15.96
CA ASP A 745 5.97 -11.68 14.81
C ASP A 745 7.00 -11.74 13.68
N HIS A 746 7.74 -10.65 13.46
CA HIS A 746 8.78 -10.56 12.44
C HIS A 746 10.13 -11.13 12.89
N GLY A 747 10.23 -11.64 14.13
CA GLY A 747 11.48 -12.17 14.69
C GLY A 747 12.59 -11.12 14.74
N LEU A 748 12.27 -9.87 15.10
CA LEU A 748 13.30 -8.87 15.33
C LEU A 748 14.07 -9.20 16.63
N PRO A 749 15.42 -9.24 16.59
CA PRO A 749 16.22 -9.29 17.81
C PRO A 749 15.92 -8.09 18.71
N GLY A 750 16.16 -8.25 20.03
CA GLY A 750 15.98 -7.18 21.00
C GLY A 750 16.81 -5.92 20.70
N TYR A 751 16.34 -4.78 21.19
CA TYR A 751 16.90 -3.43 20.99
C TYR A 751 18.43 -3.36 21.21
N ASN A 752 18.95 -4.04 22.24
CA ASN A 752 20.37 -4.03 22.55
C ASN A 752 21.25 -4.64 21.44
N ALA A 753 20.72 -5.57 20.63
CA ALA A 753 21.43 -6.11 19.47
C ALA A 753 21.59 -5.05 18.36
N TRP A 754 20.58 -4.21 18.18
CA TRP A 754 20.59 -3.12 17.19
C TRP A 754 21.49 -1.95 17.61
N ARG A 755 21.56 -1.64 18.90
CA ARG A 755 22.56 -0.72 19.45
C ARG A 755 23.98 -1.15 19.04
N VAL A 756 24.32 -2.41 19.27
CA VAL A 756 25.64 -2.97 18.88
C VAL A 756 25.85 -2.91 17.37
N LYS A 757 24.84 -3.27 16.56
CA LYS A 757 24.89 -3.13 15.09
C LYS A 757 25.20 -1.70 14.65
N CYS A 758 24.69 -0.71 15.39
CA CYS A 758 24.88 0.71 15.15
C CYS A 758 26.16 1.30 15.76
N GLY A 759 27.00 0.48 16.40
CA GLY A 759 28.25 0.90 17.02
C GLY A 759 28.10 1.51 18.41
N LEU A 760 26.92 1.40 19.02
CA LEU A 760 26.68 1.82 20.40
C LEU A 760 27.10 0.71 21.39
N PRO A 761 27.51 1.05 22.63
CA PRO A 761 27.89 0.06 23.63
C PRO A 761 26.74 -0.89 23.96
N LYS A 762 27.04 -2.19 24.14
CA LYS A 762 26.06 -3.16 24.63
C LYS A 762 25.75 -2.86 26.11
N ALA A 763 24.48 -2.64 26.45
CA ALA A 763 24.06 -2.51 27.84
C ALA A 763 24.00 -3.88 28.53
N SER A 764 24.44 -3.96 29.78
CA SER A 764 24.28 -5.12 30.66
C SER A 764 23.24 -4.88 31.75
N SER A 765 22.89 -3.62 32.00
CA SER A 765 21.84 -3.17 32.91
C SER A 765 21.02 -2.03 32.30
N PHE A 766 19.85 -1.72 32.88
CA PHE A 766 19.07 -0.55 32.46
C PHE A 766 19.80 0.77 32.72
N ASP A 767 20.70 0.84 33.71
CA ASP A 767 21.50 2.03 34.00
C ASP A 767 22.59 2.30 32.95
N ASP A 768 23.06 1.26 32.25
CA ASP A 768 24.00 1.40 31.13
C ASP A 768 23.38 2.13 29.91
N LEU A 769 22.06 2.35 29.92
CA LEU A 769 21.34 3.13 28.90
C LEU A 769 21.30 4.64 29.22
N ALA A 770 21.90 5.10 30.32
CA ALA A 770 21.76 6.50 30.76
C ALA A 770 22.29 7.56 29.79
N PHE A 771 23.14 7.16 28.83
CA PHE A 771 23.64 8.09 27.81
C PHE A 771 22.63 8.33 26.70
N GLU A 772 22.04 7.27 26.15
CA GLU A 772 21.03 7.38 25.10
C GLU A 772 19.63 7.63 25.65
N ILE A 773 19.36 7.24 26.90
CA ILE A 773 18.10 7.47 27.63
C ILE A 773 18.40 8.21 28.96
N PRO A 774 18.63 9.52 28.94
CA PRO A 774 18.97 10.26 30.15
C PRO A 774 17.82 10.31 31.18
N ASP A 775 16.57 10.25 30.73
CA ASP A 775 15.39 10.21 31.61
C ASP A 775 15.40 8.94 32.48
N CYS A 776 15.73 9.12 33.76
CA CYS A 776 15.72 8.06 34.77
C CYS A 776 14.33 7.44 34.95
N SER A 777 13.25 8.23 34.82
CA SER A 777 11.88 7.71 34.92
C SER A 777 11.56 6.76 33.77
N ALA A 778 12.00 7.08 32.55
CA ALA A 778 11.85 6.22 31.39
C ALA A 778 12.61 4.89 31.58
N ARG A 779 13.88 4.95 32.03
CA ARG A 779 14.66 3.74 32.32
C ARG A 779 14.02 2.86 33.41
N LYS A 780 13.48 3.47 34.47
CA LYS A 780 12.76 2.72 35.52
C LYS A 780 11.45 2.10 35.01
N ARG A 781 10.75 2.74 34.09
CA ARG A 781 9.57 2.13 33.44
C ARG A 781 9.94 0.90 32.62
N LEU A 782 11.05 0.95 31.88
CA LEU A 782 11.56 -0.22 31.16
C LEU A 782 11.94 -1.36 32.12
N GLU A 783 12.66 -1.04 33.20
CA GLU A 783 13.05 -2.02 34.23
C GLU A 783 11.84 -2.66 34.93
N ASN A 784 10.74 -1.92 35.06
CA ASN A 784 9.51 -2.46 35.68
C ASN A 784 8.78 -3.49 34.81
N VAL A 785 8.99 -3.51 33.49
CA VAL A 785 8.25 -4.39 32.57
C VAL A 785 9.13 -5.43 31.88
N TYR A 786 10.40 -5.14 31.61
CA TYR A 786 11.34 -6.10 31.03
C TYR A 786 12.24 -6.70 32.12
N SER A 787 12.38 -8.02 32.12
CA SER A 787 13.27 -8.74 33.03
C SER A 787 14.75 -8.44 32.80
N HIS A 788 15.13 -8.14 31.57
CA HIS A 788 16.51 -7.89 31.19
C HIS A 788 16.59 -6.87 30.03
N VAL A 789 17.67 -6.08 29.96
CA VAL A 789 17.86 -5.04 28.93
C VAL A 789 17.94 -5.60 27.49
N ASP A 790 18.29 -6.87 27.34
CA ASP A 790 18.30 -7.58 26.05
C ASP A 790 16.86 -7.89 25.55
N ASP A 791 15.86 -7.83 26.44
CA ASP A 791 14.48 -8.20 26.12
C ASP A 791 13.67 -7.05 25.50
N ILE A 792 14.17 -5.81 25.63
CA ILE A 792 13.50 -4.59 25.16
C ILE A 792 13.21 -4.72 23.67
N ASP A 793 11.95 -4.53 23.27
CA ASP A 793 11.57 -4.55 21.86
C ASP A 793 12.12 -3.31 21.13
N VAL A 794 12.54 -3.46 19.87
CA VAL A 794 13.26 -2.42 19.12
C VAL A 794 12.48 -1.10 19.02
N PHE A 795 11.18 -1.19 18.76
CA PHE A 795 10.28 -0.03 18.69
C PHE A 795 10.27 0.76 20.02
N VAL A 796 10.21 0.04 21.14
CA VAL A 796 10.15 0.61 22.49
C VAL A 796 11.47 1.28 22.84
N GLY A 797 12.58 0.56 22.65
CA GLY A 797 13.91 1.07 22.95
C GLY A 797 14.25 2.31 22.15
N GLY A 798 14.05 2.27 20.83
CA GLY A 798 14.39 3.39 19.95
C GLY A 798 13.54 4.65 20.17
N LEU A 799 12.25 4.51 20.52
CA LEU A 799 11.41 5.66 20.91
C LEU A 799 11.75 6.24 22.29
N THR A 800 12.43 5.48 23.14
CA THR A 800 12.78 5.93 24.49
C THR A 800 14.11 6.69 24.51
N GLU A 801 14.90 6.60 23.45
CA GLU A 801 16.13 7.38 23.29
C GLU A 801 15.84 8.89 23.16
N GLU A 802 16.76 9.73 23.66
CA GLU A 802 16.74 11.16 23.38
C GLU A 802 17.08 11.42 21.90
N ALA A 803 16.38 12.38 21.29
CA ALA A 803 16.62 12.77 19.90
C ALA A 803 18.06 13.27 19.69
N VAL A 804 18.66 12.89 18.56
CA VAL A 804 19.97 13.44 18.17
C VAL A 804 19.86 14.95 17.87
N PRO A 805 20.92 15.74 18.06
CA PRO A 805 20.88 17.17 17.79
C PRO A 805 20.41 17.50 16.36
N GLY A 806 19.39 18.34 16.26
CA GLY A 806 18.80 18.75 14.97
C GLY A 806 17.98 17.66 14.24
N GLY A 807 17.75 16.51 14.87
CA GLY A 807 16.90 15.44 14.37
C GLY A 807 15.70 15.19 15.30
N VAL A 808 14.82 14.28 14.89
CA VAL A 808 13.65 13.82 15.66
C VAL A 808 13.63 12.31 15.88
N VAL A 809 14.82 11.70 15.96
CA VAL A 809 14.97 10.29 16.36
C VAL A 809 16.23 10.11 17.21
N GLY A 810 16.25 9.07 18.05
CA GLY A 810 17.45 8.68 18.81
C GLY A 810 18.56 8.06 17.96
N PRO A 811 19.77 7.90 18.51
CA PRO A 811 20.95 7.42 17.77
C PRO A 811 20.78 6.04 17.12
N THR A 812 20.01 5.12 17.70
CA THR A 812 19.77 3.80 17.11
C THR A 812 18.89 3.94 15.86
N PHE A 813 17.80 4.69 15.94
CA PHE A 813 16.92 4.93 14.79
C PHE A 813 17.59 5.79 13.72
N ALA A 814 18.36 6.82 14.10
CA ALA A 814 19.16 7.61 13.16
C ALA A 814 20.11 6.72 12.34
N CYS A 815 20.73 5.73 12.98
CA CYS A 815 21.57 4.74 12.32
C CYS A 815 20.80 3.84 11.35
N LEU A 816 19.70 3.23 11.80
CA LEU A 816 18.94 2.27 10.98
C LEU A 816 18.26 2.94 9.79
N ILE A 817 17.70 4.13 10.00
CA ILE A 817 17.08 4.94 8.94
C ILE A 817 18.16 5.44 7.98
N GLY A 818 19.27 5.97 8.50
CA GLY A 818 20.38 6.45 7.67
C GLY A 818 21.03 5.35 6.80
N LEU A 819 21.18 4.12 7.33
CA LEU A 819 21.62 2.96 6.55
C LEU A 819 20.65 2.64 5.41
N GLN A 820 19.34 2.62 5.68
CA GLN A 820 18.34 2.29 4.65
C GLN A 820 18.34 3.33 3.52
N PHE A 821 18.28 4.62 3.85
CA PHE A 821 18.27 5.67 2.82
C PHE A 821 19.62 5.80 2.09
N GLN A 822 20.74 5.43 2.71
CA GLN A 822 22.00 5.30 2.00
C GLN A 822 21.91 4.23 0.89
N ASP A 823 21.38 3.05 1.25
CA ASP A 823 21.25 1.93 0.31
C ASP A 823 20.23 2.25 -0.80
N LEU A 824 19.11 2.91 -0.47
CA LEU A 824 18.13 3.37 -1.45
C LEU A 824 18.70 4.39 -2.43
N ARG A 825 19.56 5.31 -1.99
CA ARG A 825 20.22 6.28 -2.89
C ARG A 825 21.26 5.61 -3.79
N LYS A 826 22.12 4.77 -3.21
CA LYS A 826 23.27 4.18 -3.93
C LYS A 826 22.88 3.00 -4.80
N GLY A 827 21.92 2.19 -4.39
CA GLY A 827 21.46 1.00 -5.12
C GLY A 827 20.43 1.29 -6.20
N ASP A 828 20.03 2.55 -6.38
CA ASP A 828 19.00 2.95 -7.33
C ASP A 828 19.59 3.51 -8.64
N ARG A 829 19.52 2.71 -9.72
CA ARG A 829 19.99 3.10 -11.05
C ARG A 829 19.31 4.35 -11.58
N PHE A 830 18.05 4.56 -11.19
CA PHE A 830 17.21 5.65 -11.65
C PHE A 830 17.15 6.81 -10.63
N TRP A 831 18.05 6.84 -9.64
CA TRP A 831 18.22 7.98 -8.73
C TRP A 831 18.31 9.28 -9.54
N PHE A 832 17.54 10.30 -9.18
CA PHE A 832 17.29 11.45 -10.05
C PHE A 832 18.54 12.26 -10.42
N GLU A 833 19.59 12.21 -9.60
CA GLU A 833 20.86 12.89 -9.87
C GLU A 833 21.84 12.06 -10.72
N ASN A 834 21.51 10.81 -11.04
CA ASN A 834 22.34 9.95 -11.88
C ASN A 834 22.38 10.49 -13.32
N ARG A 835 23.55 10.35 -13.96
CA ARG A 835 23.70 10.66 -15.38
C ARG A 835 22.77 9.78 -16.21
N GLY A 836 22.09 10.38 -17.20
CA GLY A 836 21.14 9.69 -18.08
C GLY A 836 19.69 9.79 -17.61
N GLN A 837 19.43 10.16 -16.35
CA GLN A 837 18.06 10.36 -15.87
C GLN A 837 17.47 11.68 -16.35
N PHE A 838 18.22 12.77 -16.16
CA PHE A 838 17.86 14.10 -16.63
C PHE A 838 19.09 14.77 -17.25
N THR A 839 18.87 15.76 -18.12
CA THR A 839 19.92 16.70 -18.51
C THR A 839 20.29 17.60 -17.33
N GLU A 840 21.47 18.21 -17.36
CA GLU A 840 21.90 19.12 -16.28
C GLU A 840 20.96 20.33 -16.13
N ALA A 841 20.40 20.83 -17.25
CA ALA A 841 19.40 21.90 -17.22
C ALA A 841 18.10 21.45 -16.53
N GLN A 842 17.59 20.26 -16.86
CA GLN A 842 16.41 19.68 -16.20
C GLN A 842 16.65 19.45 -14.71
N LEU A 843 17.81 18.88 -14.35
CA LEU A 843 18.18 18.62 -12.96
C LEU A 843 18.31 19.91 -12.14
N GLY A 844 18.83 20.98 -12.76
CA GLY A 844 18.84 22.32 -12.17
C GLY A 844 17.45 22.88 -11.87
N GLU A 845 16.43 22.53 -12.66
CA GLU A 845 15.05 22.92 -12.39
C GLU A 845 14.39 22.05 -11.30
N ILE A 846 14.67 20.74 -11.25
CA ILE A 846 14.17 19.83 -10.20
C ILE A 846 14.66 20.29 -8.82
N ARG A 847 15.95 20.65 -8.70
CA ARG A 847 16.57 21.10 -7.44
C ARG A 847 15.93 22.36 -6.84
N LYS A 848 15.28 23.20 -7.65
CA LYS A 848 14.62 24.43 -7.19
C LYS A 848 13.31 24.15 -6.44
N THR A 849 12.62 23.07 -6.78
CA THR A 849 11.26 22.81 -6.28
C THR A 849 11.31 22.37 -4.83
N SER A 850 10.57 23.03 -3.94
CA SER A 850 10.36 22.64 -2.53
C SER A 850 8.96 22.07 -2.32
N LEU A 851 8.70 21.36 -1.21
CA LEU A 851 7.33 20.95 -0.86
C LEU A 851 6.41 22.17 -0.67
N ALA A 852 6.92 23.28 -0.15
CA ALA A 852 6.22 24.57 -0.07
C ALA A 852 5.70 25.05 -1.46
N ARG A 853 6.52 24.88 -2.50
CA ARG A 853 6.20 25.27 -3.88
C ARG A 853 5.10 24.37 -4.45
N ILE A 854 5.20 23.06 -4.22
CA ILE A 854 4.18 22.10 -4.65
C ILE A 854 2.84 22.44 -3.97
N LEU A 855 2.84 22.76 -2.67
CA LEU A 855 1.63 23.14 -1.96
C LEU A 855 1.03 24.45 -2.49
N CYS A 856 1.83 25.48 -2.75
CA CYS A 856 1.35 26.71 -3.39
C CYS A 856 0.76 26.47 -4.79
N ASP A 857 1.32 25.55 -5.59
CA ASP A 857 0.81 25.25 -6.94
C ASP A 857 -0.49 24.43 -6.92
N ASN A 858 -0.70 23.64 -5.85
CA ASN A 858 -1.72 22.59 -5.82
C ASN A 858 -2.79 22.75 -4.73
N THR A 859 -2.80 23.88 -4.01
CA THR A 859 -3.89 24.26 -3.09
C THR A 859 -4.56 25.55 -3.55
N ASP A 860 -5.88 25.63 -3.42
CA ASP A 860 -6.68 26.76 -3.86
C ASP A 860 -6.62 27.91 -2.83
N GLY A 861 -6.37 29.12 -3.35
CA GLY A 861 -6.32 30.35 -2.57
C GLY A 861 -5.00 30.62 -1.82
N THR A 862 -4.13 29.62 -1.66
CA THR A 862 -2.85 29.77 -0.95
C THR A 862 -1.93 30.73 -1.72
N THR A 863 -1.70 31.92 -1.17
CA THR A 863 -0.82 32.94 -1.76
C THR A 863 0.47 33.17 -0.99
N ARG A 864 0.58 32.65 0.24
CA ARG A 864 1.79 32.68 1.07
C ARG A 864 2.07 31.28 1.63
N MET A 865 3.32 30.96 1.88
CA MET A 865 3.76 29.70 2.52
C MET A 865 5.15 29.91 3.12
N GLN A 866 5.46 29.23 4.23
CA GLN A 866 6.83 29.23 4.72
C GLN A 866 7.76 28.49 3.73
N PRO A 867 9.03 28.89 3.58
CA PRO A 867 9.95 28.27 2.63
C PRO A 867 10.21 26.78 2.90
N ASP A 868 10.33 26.42 4.18
CA ASP A 868 10.49 25.05 4.65
C ASP A 868 9.27 24.66 5.48
N VAL A 869 8.42 23.78 4.92
CA VAL A 869 7.17 23.41 5.57
C VAL A 869 7.35 22.44 6.73
N PHE A 870 8.55 21.91 6.96
CA PHE A 870 8.87 21.02 8.07
C PHE A 870 9.24 21.78 9.35
N LEU A 871 9.51 23.09 9.24
CA LEU A 871 9.81 23.99 10.35
C LEU A 871 8.61 24.86 10.70
N GLN A 872 8.46 25.15 11.99
CA GLN A 872 7.50 26.14 12.45
C GLN A 872 7.81 27.48 11.75
N PRO A 873 6.78 28.18 11.23
CA PRO A 873 6.99 29.52 10.72
C PRO A 873 7.54 30.40 11.85
N THR A 874 8.63 31.11 11.57
CA THR A 874 9.33 31.98 12.53
C THR A 874 9.05 33.44 12.14
N PRO A 875 8.14 34.12 12.85
CA PRO A 875 7.94 35.57 12.70
C PRO A 875 9.24 36.33 12.90
N ASP A 876 9.43 37.42 12.14
CA ASP A 876 10.43 38.42 12.50
C ASP A 876 9.98 39.14 13.78
N GLU A 877 10.82 39.16 14.80
CA GLU A 877 10.49 39.79 16.09
C GLU A 877 10.32 41.32 15.96
N ASP A 878 10.90 41.92 14.90
CA ASP A 878 10.87 43.36 14.64
C ASP A 878 9.74 43.79 13.67
N ASP A 879 8.98 42.85 13.08
CA ASP A 879 7.86 43.11 12.17
C ASP A 879 6.58 42.36 12.60
N GLU A 880 5.66 43.06 13.27
CA GLU A 880 4.41 42.49 13.78
C GLU A 880 3.48 41.93 12.67
N ASP A 881 3.71 42.28 11.40
CA ASP A 881 2.97 41.78 10.23
C ASP A 881 3.67 40.57 9.54
N ASP A 882 4.87 40.16 9.99
CA ASP A 882 5.58 38.99 9.47
C ASP A 882 5.16 37.71 10.19
N ASP A 883 4.44 36.85 9.48
CA ASP A 883 3.97 35.56 9.99
C ASP A 883 4.94 34.40 9.69
N GLY A 884 6.16 34.69 9.26
CA GLY A 884 7.19 33.72 8.86
C GLY A 884 6.90 33.07 7.50
N ARG A 885 5.94 33.58 6.73
CA ARG A 885 5.57 33.06 5.40
C ARG A 885 5.88 34.05 4.30
N VAL A 886 6.46 33.55 3.22
CA VAL A 886 6.77 34.35 2.03
C VAL A 886 5.67 34.24 0.99
N ALA A 887 5.58 35.20 0.07
CA ALA A 887 4.67 35.10 -1.07
C ALA A 887 4.99 33.85 -1.91
N CYS A 888 3.96 33.09 -2.29
CA CYS A 888 4.14 31.95 -3.19
C CYS A 888 4.84 32.38 -4.49
N SER A 889 4.65 33.61 -4.98
CA SER A 889 5.35 34.11 -6.17
C SER A 889 6.86 34.25 -6.03
N SER A 890 7.40 34.34 -4.80
CA SER A 890 8.86 34.39 -4.56
C SER A 890 9.49 33.01 -4.39
N LEU A 891 8.68 31.96 -4.17
CA LEU A 891 9.19 30.59 -4.11
C LEU A 891 9.60 30.11 -5.51
N PRO A 892 10.83 29.58 -5.69
CA PRO A 892 11.32 29.14 -6.99
C PRO A 892 10.37 28.16 -7.69
N GLN A 893 10.13 28.38 -8.98
CA GLN A 893 9.29 27.52 -9.80
C GLN A 893 10.14 26.77 -10.83
N MET A 894 9.82 25.49 -11.03
CA MET A 894 10.44 24.64 -12.05
C MET A 894 10.07 25.15 -13.47
N ASP A 895 11.08 25.50 -14.27
CA ASP A 895 10.88 25.84 -15.69
C ASP A 895 10.78 24.58 -16.56
N LEU A 896 9.54 24.12 -16.80
CA LEU A 896 9.27 22.96 -17.65
C LEU A 896 9.68 23.16 -19.13
N SER A 897 10.08 24.36 -19.56
CA SER A 897 10.58 24.57 -20.93
C SER A 897 11.85 23.76 -21.23
N LYS A 898 12.59 23.32 -20.21
CA LYS A 898 13.76 22.44 -20.34
C LYS A 898 13.43 21.03 -20.82
N TRP A 899 12.15 20.64 -20.82
CA TRP A 899 11.65 19.37 -21.36
C TRP A 899 11.09 19.50 -22.79
N ARG A 900 11.19 20.68 -23.42
CA ARG A 900 10.71 20.87 -24.79
C ARG A 900 11.56 20.07 -25.79
N GLN A 901 10.90 19.34 -26.69
CA GLN A 901 11.49 18.58 -27.80
C GLN A 901 10.89 18.95 -29.15
#